data_AF-A0A536LS01-F1
#
_entry.id   AF-A0A536LS01-F1
#
_cell.length_a   1.000
_cell.length_b   1.000
_cell.length_c   1.000
_cell.angle_alpha   90.00
_cell.angle_beta   90.00
_cell.angle_gamma   90.00
#
_symmetry.space_group_name_H-M   'P 1'
#
loop_
_entity.id
_entity.type
_entity.pdbx_description
1 polymer ?
#
loop_
_entity_poly.entity_id
_entity_poly.type
_entity_poly.pdbx_seq_one_letter_code
_entity_poly.pdbx_strand_id
1 'polypeptide(L)'
;MAAPLTAEDLYRFRWIDHVRLSPDGERVAYQVGWADASSRQNRSRIVVRRLLDPEPIGATGGAQRDHSPEWAPDGRKLAFLSKSGAADQLFVLDITTGGTAQQLSAVPEGASAPKWSPDGSRVAFIGTVQSDPEAVVDDPRPPEGREQLRRPPVARVVRRLDYKHDGLGYVDGRYHHLFVVSVSGGEAKQLTSGAWDVTDFDWSPDGTRLVVAGNAEPGSDLQRELNLYLVDLGGTRVRLGGGFYLSSPIWSPKGDQIAFIAPNGLDVGLLERLWVVPLSGGGPHCLTASFDLAVTDSVINDMRAGHATRIRWDAAGQRIYFLASGPGVTSVQSVDLEGNLREEAGGQRRIYDFDTASGVLAFCASDARDPGELFMLAHGAEARVTDLNPWLHDRYIAEPEQHYFTAPDGWKLEGWVLKPPGHDPGRLHPAVLEIHGGPHAQYGWTFFHELQILAGMGFVVFYMNPRGSDGYGERFRREVVRDWAGKDYIDIMSSLDQVIERTGYIDTKRLGVGGGSYGGYMTNWIIGHTDRFGAAVAMRSISNLVSEYSQHDIVLWGMLQMGPPPWPDLDELWRRSPIRYVQNMHTPLLLTAGEMDLRCAMSQSEELFGAMRLLGKTVELVRFPEESHDLSRNGRPDRRVERLRRIGAWFERYLGTAPVDRAAPEEETQILPVPAEASREWAKTVAITSRPPEPAPVLDSGAIAVEPEVIQPSVPDFATAEAPIVEPEALPDLPVPGDVADESAAELEAQPAPPVAEAAPAQEVDLEPPPQPETEPAYEADAVEPLIARAETEVTEAEPVAAESEPEPAEAEPMVAEAEPELMEAEPLAAEPEPVMSATEPELTAFDEPAEQPTPAPPPEPEPEPELEPAASLAEARPPEPASEPEPEPEPVAELEPEADVRSTLVAWPSSSPPAASGNGSRTDPGSFEEATSVIPAWRQTDPNADPRRTVSLQAMPPEQIASGSGFAALLTFESGPFSGRIVALPNQMVSIGRAPDNDVVVGDPATSGHHGRIEVRYGSFWISDLGSTNGTQVNGEPVIEKQLSDGDLIAIG
;
A
#
# COMPACT_ATOMS: atom_id res chain seq x y z
N MET A 1 -18.78 35.90 -11.23
CA MET A 1 -17.66 34.94 -11.10
C MET A 1 -18.07 33.65 -11.78
N ALA A 2 -17.12 32.80 -12.21
CA ALA A 2 -17.45 31.46 -12.68
C ALA A 2 -18.08 30.63 -11.55
N ALA A 3 -18.88 29.62 -11.89
CA ALA A 3 -19.50 28.74 -10.89
C ALA A 3 -18.45 27.78 -10.28
N PRO A 4 -18.47 27.52 -8.97
CA PRO A 4 -17.66 26.46 -8.37
C PRO A 4 -18.10 25.07 -8.84
N LEU A 5 -17.27 24.06 -8.56
CA LEU A 5 -17.60 22.65 -8.77
C LEU A 5 -18.53 22.11 -7.69
N THR A 6 -19.40 21.17 -8.06
CA THR A 6 -20.23 20.41 -7.10
C THR A 6 -19.87 18.92 -7.10
N ALA A 7 -20.45 18.14 -6.18
CA ALA A 7 -20.28 16.69 -6.15
C ALA A 7 -20.80 16.00 -7.43
N GLU A 8 -21.88 16.52 -8.02
CA GLU A 8 -22.51 16.00 -9.24
C GLU A 8 -21.67 16.21 -10.50
N ASP A 9 -20.72 17.15 -10.50
CA ASP A 9 -19.77 17.32 -11.60
C ASP A 9 -18.89 16.06 -11.80
N LEU A 10 -18.84 15.12 -10.84
CA LEU A 10 -18.19 13.81 -10.96
C LEU A 10 -18.59 13.07 -12.26
N TYR A 11 -19.86 13.16 -12.66
CA TYR A 11 -20.39 12.49 -13.86
C TYR A 11 -19.95 13.15 -15.18
N ARG A 12 -19.45 14.39 -15.11
CA ARG A 12 -19.07 15.21 -16.27
C ARG A 12 -17.58 15.07 -16.62
N PHE A 13 -16.71 14.79 -15.65
CA PHE A 13 -15.30 14.58 -15.91
C PHE A 13 -15.05 13.41 -16.86
N ARG A 14 -14.01 13.54 -17.68
CA ARG A 14 -13.37 12.49 -18.46
C ARG A 14 -11.90 12.51 -18.13
N TRP A 15 -11.31 11.35 -17.88
CA TRP A 15 -9.91 11.26 -17.44
C TRP A 15 -9.20 10.10 -18.11
N ILE A 16 -7.88 10.20 -18.25
CA ILE A 16 -7.04 9.11 -18.73
C ILE A 16 -6.49 8.32 -17.53
N ASP A 17 -6.30 7.02 -17.69
CA ASP A 17 -5.60 6.18 -16.71
C ASP A 17 -4.37 5.49 -17.32
N HIS A 18 -4.51 4.88 -18.51
CA HIS A 18 -3.42 4.17 -19.19
C HIS A 18 -3.11 4.77 -20.58
N VAL A 19 -1.83 4.82 -20.97
CA VAL A 19 -1.31 5.27 -22.28
C VAL A 19 -0.25 4.33 -22.85
N ARG A 20 -0.34 3.95 -24.13
CA ARG A 20 0.65 3.11 -24.83
C ARG A 20 0.96 3.58 -26.23
N LEU A 21 2.25 3.59 -26.59
CA LEU A 21 2.68 3.88 -27.96
C LEU A 21 2.74 2.61 -28.80
N SER A 22 2.34 2.72 -30.08
CA SER A 22 2.60 1.66 -31.05
C SER A 22 4.11 1.49 -31.26
N PRO A 23 4.61 0.29 -31.61
CA PRO A 23 6.06 0.05 -31.75
C PRO A 23 6.77 0.92 -32.80
N ASP A 24 6.03 1.50 -33.75
CA ASP A 24 6.53 2.46 -34.73
C ASP A 24 6.60 3.91 -34.21
N GLY A 25 5.91 4.24 -33.11
CA GLY A 25 5.77 5.59 -32.58
C GLY A 25 4.75 6.48 -33.31
N GLU A 26 4.03 5.99 -34.33
CA GLU A 26 3.06 6.81 -35.07
C GLU A 26 1.72 7.01 -34.33
N ARG A 27 1.38 6.09 -33.42
CA ARG A 27 0.05 5.99 -32.80
C ARG A 27 0.14 5.83 -31.30
N VAL A 28 -0.89 6.33 -30.62
CA VAL A 28 -1.08 6.22 -29.18
C VAL A 28 -2.46 5.60 -28.91
N ALA A 29 -2.47 4.58 -28.06
CA ALA A 29 -3.69 3.98 -27.51
C ALA A 29 -3.83 4.43 -26.06
N TYR A 30 -5.01 4.90 -25.65
CA TYR A 30 -5.24 5.35 -24.29
C TYR A 30 -6.65 5.03 -23.80
N GLN A 31 -6.76 4.77 -22.49
CA GLN A 31 -8.03 4.50 -21.82
C GLN A 31 -8.66 5.82 -21.38
N VAL A 32 -9.90 6.11 -21.81
CA VAL A 32 -10.70 7.22 -21.26
C VAL A 32 -11.77 6.67 -20.33
N GLY A 33 -11.68 7.02 -19.04
CA GLY A 33 -12.63 6.66 -17.98
C GLY A 33 -13.68 7.74 -17.70
N TRP A 34 -14.82 7.32 -17.14
CA TRP A 34 -15.84 8.22 -16.59
C TRP A 34 -16.77 7.54 -15.57
N ALA A 35 -17.37 8.34 -14.69
CA ALA A 35 -18.44 7.92 -13.80
C ALA A 35 -19.81 8.02 -14.50
N ASP A 36 -20.54 6.90 -14.64
CA ASP A 36 -21.86 6.89 -15.31
C ASP A 36 -23.02 6.97 -14.30
N ALA A 37 -23.79 8.05 -14.34
CA ALA A 37 -24.94 8.27 -13.46
C ALA A 37 -26.10 7.28 -13.68
N SER A 38 -26.32 6.87 -14.93
CA SER A 38 -27.50 6.09 -15.32
C SER A 38 -27.42 4.63 -14.85
N SER A 39 -26.23 4.05 -14.99
CA SER A 39 -25.91 2.66 -14.65
C SER A 39 -25.15 2.51 -13.34
N ARG A 40 -24.81 3.63 -12.68
CA ARG A 40 -24.08 3.72 -11.41
C ARG A 40 -22.79 2.91 -11.43
N GLN A 41 -22.02 3.03 -12.51
CA GLN A 41 -20.78 2.29 -12.72
C GLN A 41 -19.69 3.19 -13.28
N ASN A 42 -18.44 2.93 -12.89
CA ASN A 42 -17.28 3.51 -13.57
C ASN A 42 -17.11 2.76 -14.90
N ARG A 43 -17.14 3.50 -16.01
CA ARG A 43 -17.01 2.98 -17.38
C ARG A 43 -15.70 3.47 -17.99
N SER A 44 -15.25 2.78 -19.02
CA SER A 44 -14.08 3.21 -19.78
C SER A 44 -14.11 2.66 -21.20
N ARG A 45 -13.47 3.39 -22.12
CA ARG A 45 -13.26 2.95 -23.51
C ARG A 45 -11.81 3.16 -23.90
N ILE A 46 -11.35 2.43 -24.90
CA ILE A 46 -10.02 2.65 -25.48
C ILE A 46 -10.16 3.48 -26.75
N VAL A 47 -9.29 4.48 -26.84
CA VAL A 47 -9.18 5.42 -27.95
C VAL A 47 -7.81 5.24 -28.59
N VAL A 48 -7.75 5.22 -29.93
CA VAL A 48 -6.50 5.15 -30.68
C VAL A 48 -6.39 6.39 -31.56
N ARG A 49 -5.27 7.10 -31.46
CA ARG A 49 -4.99 8.31 -32.23
C ARG A 49 -3.64 8.20 -32.94
N ARG A 50 -3.55 8.72 -34.15
CA ARG A 50 -2.27 9.02 -34.82
C ARG A 50 -1.75 10.36 -34.33
N LEU A 51 -0.47 10.45 -33.99
CA LEU A 51 0.08 11.65 -33.31
C LEU A 51 -0.08 12.95 -34.11
N LEU A 52 -0.10 12.87 -35.44
CA LEU A 52 -0.25 14.02 -36.35
C LEU A 52 -1.69 14.25 -36.84
N ASP A 53 -2.61 13.33 -36.57
CA ASP A 53 -4.01 13.45 -37.00
C ASP A 53 -4.81 14.25 -35.94
N PRO A 54 -5.73 15.15 -36.34
CA PRO A 54 -6.49 15.96 -35.40
C PRO A 54 -7.53 15.14 -34.62
N GLU A 55 -8.21 14.21 -35.29
CA GLU A 55 -9.33 13.45 -34.73
C GLU A 55 -8.89 12.05 -34.27
N PRO A 56 -9.24 11.63 -33.04
CA PRO A 56 -9.00 10.28 -32.55
C PRO A 56 -10.06 9.28 -33.08
N ILE A 57 -9.66 8.01 -33.22
CA ILE A 57 -10.57 6.90 -33.53
C ILE A 57 -10.96 6.20 -32.23
N GLY A 58 -12.26 6.13 -31.93
CA GLY A 58 -12.77 5.28 -30.85
C GLY A 58 -12.57 3.82 -31.22
N ALA A 59 -11.62 3.13 -30.56
CA ALA A 59 -11.27 1.76 -30.89
C ALA A 59 -12.26 0.75 -30.28
N THR A 60 -12.83 1.05 -29.11
CA THR A 60 -13.87 0.22 -28.48
C THR A 60 -15.19 0.97 -28.28
N GLY A 61 -16.28 0.20 -28.17
CA GLY A 61 -17.65 0.73 -28.18
C GLY A 61 -18.10 1.46 -26.90
N GLY A 62 -17.33 1.41 -25.80
CA GLY A 62 -17.61 2.16 -24.56
C GLY A 62 -18.90 1.78 -23.83
N ALA A 63 -19.50 0.64 -24.17
CA ALA A 63 -20.65 0.09 -23.45
C ALA A 63 -20.23 -0.55 -22.11
N GLN A 64 -18.99 -1.02 -21.99
CA GLN A 64 -18.41 -1.70 -20.84
C GLN A 64 -17.33 -0.83 -20.15
N ARG A 65 -16.47 -1.48 -19.37
CA ARG A 65 -15.22 -0.95 -18.83
C ARG A 65 -14.05 -1.59 -19.59
N ASP A 66 -13.63 -0.96 -20.70
CA ASP A 66 -12.46 -1.38 -21.49
C ASP A 66 -11.21 -0.65 -20.96
N HIS A 67 -10.16 -1.38 -20.57
CA HIS A 67 -8.98 -0.81 -19.90
C HIS A 67 -7.68 -1.58 -20.20
N SER A 68 -6.55 -1.03 -19.71
CA SER A 68 -5.21 -1.62 -19.81
C SER A 68 -4.84 -2.11 -21.22
N PRO A 69 -4.87 -1.23 -22.25
CA PRO A 69 -4.40 -1.58 -23.58
C PRO A 69 -2.91 -1.95 -23.58
N GLU A 70 -2.49 -2.86 -24.46
CA GLU A 70 -1.10 -3.10 -24.84
C GLU A 70 -1.01 -3.47 -26.33
N TRP A 71 -0.02 -2.93 -27.04
CA TRP A 71 0.17 -3.13 -28.49
C TRP A 71 0.84 -4.46 -28.84
N ALA A 72 0.38 -5.08 -29.92
CA ALA A 72 1.11 -6.16 -30.57
C ALA A 72 2.43 -5.63 -31.17
N PRO A 73 3.50 -6.44 -31.24
CA PRO A 73 4.78 -6.04 -31.85
C PRO A 73 4.70 -5.60 -33.33
N ASP A 74 3.64 -6.01 -34.05
CA ASP A 74 3.37 -5.59 -35.44
C ASP A 74 2.68 -4.22 -35.55
N GLY A 75 2.25 -3.63 -34.44
CA GLY A 75 1.46 -2.38 -34.40
C GLY A 75 0.10 -2.48 -35.09
N ARG A 76 -0.44 -3.68 -35.34
CA ARG A 76 -1.74 -3.87 -36.03
C ARG A 76 -2.87 -4.24 -35.08
N LYS A 77 -2.53 -4.88 -33.96
CA LYS A 77 -3.50 -5.35 -32.97
C LYS A 77 -3.25 -4.73 -31.61
N LEU A 78 -4.33 -4.63 -30.84
CA LEU A 78 -4.32 -4.16 -29.47
C LEU A 78 -4.95 -5.24 -28.58
N ALA A 79 -4.23 -5.67 -27.56
CA ALA A 79 -4.80 -6.47 -26.47
C ALA A 79 -5.34 -5.52 -25.40
N PHE A 80 -6.41 -5.90 -24.73
CA PHE A 80 -7.00 -5.12 -23.65
C PHE A 80 -7.87 -5.99 -22.74
N LEU A 81 -8.26 -5.42 -21.61
CA LEU A 81 -9.20 -6.03 -20.68
C LEU A 81 -10.57 -5.36 -20.84
N SER A 82 -11.65 -6.16 -20.83
CA SER A 82 -13.01 -5.64 -20.85
C SER A 82 -13.94 -6.46 -19.96
N LYS A 83 -14.82 -5.77 -19.23
CA LYS A 83 -15.81 -6.42 -18.36
C LYS A 83 -16.90 -7.13 -19.18
N SER A 84 -16.70 -8.41 -19.43
CA SER A 84 -17.59 -9.28 -20.20
C SER A 84 -18.37 -10.20 -19.25
N GLY A 85 -19.48 -9.68 -18.72
CA GLY A 85 -20.26 -10.32 -17.66
C GLY A 85 -19.75 -9.95 -16.27
N ALA A 86 -19.50 -10.95 -15.42
CA ALA A 86 -19.18 -10.74 -14.01
C ALA A 86 -17.80 -10.08 -13.78
N ALA A 87 -16.80 -10.44 -14.58
CA ALA A 87 -15.38 -10.11 -14.40
C ALA A 87 -14.71 -9.61 -15.70
N ASP A 88 -13.55 -8.98 -15.57
CA ASP A 88 -12.75 -8.52 -16.71
C ASP A 88 -12.13 -9.72 -17.45
N GLN A 89 -12.14 -9.70 -18.79
CA GLN A 89 -11.57 -10.74 -19.65
C GLN A 89 -10.63 -10.13 -20.69
N LEU A 90 -9.71 -10.93 -21.20
CA LEU A 90 -8.80 -10.57 -22.29
C LEU A 90 -9.52 -10.53 -23.63
N PHE A 91 -9.37 -9.41 -24.33
CA PHE A 91 -9.79 -9.20 -25.72
C PHE A 91 -8.62 -8.78 -26.60
N VAL A 92 -8.72 -9.07 -27.90
CA VAL A 92 -7.84 -8.55 -28.95
C VAL A 92 -8.67 -7.91 -30.06
N LEU A 93 -8.25 -6.73 -30.51
CA LEU A 93 -8.83 -6.00 -31.65
C LEU A 93 -7.76 -5.81 -32.74
N ASP A 94 -8.10 -6.11 -34.00
CA ASP A 94 -7.31 -5.65 -35.15
C ASP A 94 -7.78 -4.26 -35.56
N ILE A 95 -6.90 -3.27 -35.41
CA ILE A 95 -7.22 -1.87 -35.68
C ILE A 95 -7.00 -1.49 -37.15
N THR A 96 -6.47 -2.40 -37.97
CA THR A 96 -6.19 -2.13 -39.40
C THR A 96 -7.37 -2.50 -40.29
N THR A 97 -8.14 -3.53 -39.92
CA THR A 97 -9.43 -3.83 -40.55
C THR A 97 -10.60 -3.08 -39.91
N GLY A 98 -10.47 -2.78 -38.61
CA GLY A 98 -11.62 -2.51 -37.75
C GLY A 98 -12.49 -3.76 -37.56
N GLY A 99 -13.47 -3.67 -36.65
CA GLY A 99 -14.43 -4.74 -36.37
C GLY A 99 -14.75 -4.91 -34.89
N THR A 100 -15.39 -6.02 -34.55
CA THR A 100 -15.64 -6.42 -33.16
C THR A 100 -14.39 -7.07 -32.58
N ALA A 101 -14.02 -6.72 -31.35
CA ALA A 101 -12.91 -7.37 -30.65
C ALA A 101 -13.22 -8.85 -30.34
N GLN A 102 -12.21 -9.71 -30.45
CA GLN A 102 -12.29 -11.12 -30.13
C GLN A 102 -11.92 -11.36 -28.67
N GLN A 103 -12.82 -11.98 -27.89
CA GLN A 103 -12.50 -12.46 -26.55
C GLN A 103 -11.57 -13.68 -26.63
N LEU A 104 -10.46 -13.67 -25.88
CA LEU A 104 -9.47 -14.76 -25.85
C LEU A 104 -9.43 -15.53 -24.51
N SER A 105 -9.90 -14.94 -23.40
CA SER A 105 -9.99 -15.65 -22.11
C SER A 105 -11.45 -15.94 -21.70
N ALA A 106 -11.60 -16.93 -20.83
CA ALA A 106 -12.86 -17.23 -20.13
C ALA A 106 -12.57 -17.70 -18.69
N VAL A 107 -11.65 -17.00 -18.00
CA VAL A 107 -11.25 -17.36 -16.62
C VAL A 107 -12.36 -16.93 -15.67
N PRO A 108 -12.94 -17.82 -14.83
CA PRO A 108 -14.18 -17.54 -14.09
C PRO A 108 -14.13 -16.28 -13.21
N GLU A 109 -13.01 -16.05 -12.52
CA GLU A 109 -12.83 -14.93 -11.58
C GLU A 109 -12.08 -13.74 -12.22
N GLY A 110 -11.85 -13.76 -13.54
CA GLY A 110 -11.27 -12.67 -14.31
C GLY A 110 -9.82 -12.85 -14.78
N ALA A 111 -9.38 -11.90 -15.61
CA ALA A 111 -8.04 -11.78 -16.18
C ALA A 111 -7.48 -10.36 -16.02
N SER A 112 -6.16 -10.24 -15.85
CA SER A 112 -5.43 -8.98 -15.68
C SER A 112 -4.04 -9.01 -16.36
N ALA A 113 -3.36 -7.85 -16.40
CA ALA A 113 -1.98 -7.70 -16.90
C ALA A 113 -1.65 -8.39 -18.25
N PRO A 114 -2.34 -8.07 -19.36
CA PRO A 114 -2.03 -8.65 -20.66
C PRO A 114 -0.66 -8.20 -21.19
N LYS A 115 0.20 -9.12 -21.63
CA LYS A 115 1.50 -8.82 -22.28
C LYS A 115 1.71 -9.74 -23.49
N TRP A 116 1.95 -9.15 -24.67
CA TRP A 116 2.18 -9.87 -25.92
C TRP A 116 3.51 -10.61 -25.94
N SER A 117 3.56 -11.79 -26.57
CA SER A 117 4.84 -12.43 -26.91
C SER A 117 5.56 -11.64 -28.01
N PRO A 118 6.91 -11.65 -28.08
CA PRO A 118 7.67 -10.83 -29.05
C PRO A 118 7.40 -11.13 -30.53
N ASP A 119 6.91 -12.33 -30.84
CA ASP A 119 6.49 -12.77 -32.17
C ASP A 119 5.04 -12.36 -32.52
N GLY A 120 4.29 -11.77 -31.59
CA GLY A 120 2.89 -11.42 -31.74
C GLY A 120 1.92 -12.61 -31.88
N SER A 121 2.37 -13.85 -31.63
CA SER A 121 1.55 -15.05 -31.80
C SER A 121 0.65 -15.38 -30.61
N ARG A 122 1.03 -14.91 -29.41
CA ARG A 122 0.39 -15.23 -28.13
C ARG A 122 0.26 -13.98 -27.26
N VAL A 123 -0.65 -14.07 -26.29
CA VAL A 123 -0.74 -13.12 -25.18
C VAL A 123 -0.64 -13.90 -23.88
N ALA A 124 0.24 -13.44 -22.99
CA ALA A 124 0.28 -13.87 -21.60
C ALA A 124 -0.57 -12.92 -20.76
N PHE A 125 -1.16 -13.43 -19.68
CA PHE A 125 -1.97 -12.65 -18.75
C PHE A 125 -2.01 -13.32 -17.37
N ILE A 126 -2.36 -12.56 -16.33
CA ILE A 126 -2.65 -13.12 -15.01
C ILE A 126 -4.13 -13.50 -14.96
N GLY A 127 -4.46 -14.70 -14.48
CA GLY A 127 -5.82 -15.19 -14.28
C GLY A 127 -6.03 -15.66 -12.86
N THR A 128 -7.19 -15.33 -12.28
CA THR A 128 -7.53 -15.68 -10.90
C THR A 128 -8.23 -17.04 -10.85
N VAL A 129 -7.65 -18.02 -10.14
CA VAL A 129 -8.16 -19.40 -10.09
C VAL A 129 -8.08 -20.01 -8.69
N GLN A 130 -9.03 -20.88 -8.37
CA GLN A 130 -9.07 -21.60 -7.10
C GLN A 130 -7.96 -22.68 -7.05
N SER A 131 -6.97 -22.45 -6.19
CA SER A 131 -5.83 -23.37 -5.96
C SER A 131 -5.84 -24.00 -4.57
N ASP A 132 -6.68 -23.50 -3.64
CA ASP A 132 -7.04 -24.17 -2.38
C ASP A 132 -8.57 -24.36 -2.32
N PRO A 133 -9.11 -25.53 -2.72
CA PRO A 133 -10.54 -25.80 -2.61
C PRO A 133 -11.03 -25.91 -1.15
N GLU A 134 -10.15 -26.34 -0.24
CA GLU A 134 -10.46 -26.59 1.18
C GLU A 134 -10.50 -25.29 2.02
N ALA A 135 -10.30 -24.13 1.39
CA ALA A 135 -10.50 -22.81 1.99
C ALA A 135 -11.98 -22.38 2.08
N VAL A 136 -12.91 -23.12 1.45
CA VAL A 136 -14.34 -22.78 1.41
C VAL A 136 -15.23 -24.00 1.57
N VAL A 137 -16.40 -23.80 2.19
CA VAL A 137 -17.53 -24.73 2.09
C VAL A 137 -18.53 -24.12 1.12
N ASP A 138 -18.68 -24.69 -0.07
CA ASP A 138 -19.50 -24.12 -1.13
C ASP A 138 -21.01 -24.10 -0.82
N ASP A 139 -21.72 -23.18 -1.49
CA ASP A 139 -23.17 -23.08 -1.46
C ASP A 139 -23.80 -24.20 -2.33
N PRO A 140 -24.63 -25.11 -1.77
CA PRO A 140 -25.26 -26.17 -2.54
C PRO A 140 -26.32 -25.66 -3.55
N ARG A 141 -26.68 -24.36 -3.52
CA ARG A 141 -27.55 -23.74 -4.51
C ARG A 141 -26.75 -23.46 -5.79
N PRO A 142 -27.17 -23.95 -6.97
CA PRO A 142 -26.43 -23.70 -8.22
C PRO A 142 -26.35 -22.19 -8.53
N PRO A 143 -25.26 -21.71 -9.15
CA PRO A 143 -25.13 -20.31 -9.54
C PRO A 143 -26.20 -19.94 -10.58
N GLU A 144 -26.77 -18.74 -10.45
CA GLU A 144 -27.88 -18.26 -11.29
C GLU A 144 -27.47 -17.94 -12.75
N GLY A 145 -26.17 -17.83 -13.03
CA GLY A 145 -25.65 -17.62 -14.38
C GLY A 145 -24.16 -17.33 -14.40
N ARG A 146 -23.59 -17.12 -15.60
CA ARG A 146 -22.18 -16.71 -15.81
C ARG A 146 -21.96 -15.19 -15.71
N GLU A 147 -23.04 -14.40 -15.61
CA GLU A 147 -23.00 -12.93 -15.56
C GLU A 147 -23.06 -12.37 -14.13
N GLN A 148 -23.34 -13.21 -13.12
CA GLN A 148 -23.33 -12.82 -11.72
C GLN A 148 -21.95 -13.04 -11.08
N LEU A 149 -21.59 -12.18 -10.13
CA LEU A 149 -20.47 -12.42 -9.21
C LEU A 149 -20.72 -13.71 -8.40
N ARG A 150 -19.65 -14.39 -7.98
CA ARG A 150 -19.76 -15.59 -7.14
C ARG A 150 -20.55 -15.27 -5.86
N ARG A 151 -21.53 -16.14 -5.51
CA ARG A 151 -22.19 -16.06 -4.21
C ARG A 151 -21.17 -16.28 -3.07
N PRO A 152 -21.37 -15.66 -1.89
CA PRO A 152 -20.61 -16.03 -0.70
C PRO A 152 -20.71 -17.53 -0.40
N PRO A 153 -19.60 -18.21 -0.03
CA PRO A 153 -19.64 -19.60 0.42
C PRO A 153 -20.41 -19.74 1.75
N VAL A 154 -20.83 -20.96 2.08
CA VAL A 154 -21.48 -21.28 3.37
C VAL A 154 -20.54 -21.03 4.55
N ALA A 155 -19.25 -21.34 4.38
CA ALA A 155 -18.20 -21.03 5.33
C ALA A 155 -16.87 -20.75 4.62
N ARG A 156 -15.98 -20.03 5.32
CA ARG A 156 -14.58 -19.78 4.95
C ARG A 156 -13.67 -20.46 5.96
N VAL A 157 -12.65 -21.16 5.50
CA VAL A 157 -11.73 -21.94 6.34
C VAL A 157 -10.34 -21.33 6.23
N VAL A 158 -10.11 -20.27 7.02
CA VAL A 158 -8.89 -19.47 7.00
C VAL A 158 -7.74 -20.22 7.69
N ARG A 159 -6.61 -20.37 7.00
CA ARG A 159 -5.38 -21.03 7.49
C ARG A 159 -4.09 -20.23 7.25
N ARG A 160 -4.19 -19.06 6.62
CA ARG A 160 -3.08 -18.17 6.20
C ARG A 160 -3.41 -16.72 6.53
N LEU A 161 -2.41 -15.84 6.61
CA LEU A 161 -2.63 -14.40 6.82
C LEU A 161 -3.19 -13.67 5.58
N ASP A 162 -2.88 -14.14 4.38
CA ASP A 162 -3.30 -13.56 3.08
C ASP A 162 -4.75 -13.90 2.68
N TYR A 163 -5.63 -14.25 3.62
CA TYR A 163 -6.99 -14.72 3.33
C TYR A 163 -7.96 -13.65 2.79
N LYS A 164 -7.51 -12.39 2.65
CA LYS A 164 -8.30 -11.25 2.19
C LYS A 164 -7.40 -10.11 1.69
N HIS A 165 -7.91 -9.30 0.78
CA HIS A 165 -7.30 -8.05 0.33
C HIS A 165 -8.37 -6.98 0.08
N ASP A 166 -8.09 -5.72 0.45
CA ASP A 166 -9.01 -4.62 0.13
C ASP A 166 -9.23 -4.48 -1.40
N GLY A 167 -10.44 -4.10 -1.80
CA GLY A 167 -10.84 -4.00 -3.21
C GLY A 167 -11.11 -5.33 -3.91
N LEU A 168 -10.51 -6.44 -3.46
CA LEU A 168 -10.77 -7.80 -3.95
C LEU A 168 -11.75 -8.58 -3.05
N GLY A 169 -11.74 -8.32 -1.75
CA GLY A 169 -12.56 -9.02 -0.75
C GLY A 169 -11.84 -10.20 -0.11
N TYR A 170 -12.58 -11.29 0.12
CA TYR A 170 -12.02 -12.52 0.69
C TYR A 170 -11.44 -13.41 -0.41
N VAL A 171 -10.25 -13.93 -0.18
CA VAL A 171 -9.46 -14.67 -1.19
C VAL A 171 -10.08 -16.03 -1.52
N ASP A 172 -10.80 -16.66 -0.58
CA ASP A 172 -11.62 -17.85 -0.82
C ASP A 172 -10.90 -18.97 -1.60
N GLY A 173 -9.60 -19.16 -1.30
CA GLY A 173 -8.73 -20.16 -1.92
C GLY A 173 -8.33 -19.87 -3.38
N ARG A 174 -8.60 -18.67 -3.90
CA ARG A 174 -8.18 -18.21 -5.22
C ARG A 174 -6.81 -17.54 -5.17
N TYR A 175 -6.00 -17.74 -6.20
CA TYR A 175 -4.71 -17.09 -6.34
C TYR A 175 -4.49 -16.66 -7.79
N HIS A 176 -3.65 -15.65 -7.97
CA HIS A 176 -3.31 -15.05 -9.26
C HIS A 176 -2.19 -15.87 -9.93
N HIS A 177 -2.44 -16.39 -11.12
CA HIS A 177 -1.49 -17.25 -11.82
C HIS A 177 -1.30 -16.85 -13.28
N LEU A 178 -0.15 -17.21 -13.84
CA LEU A 178 0.22 -16.91 -15.22
C LEU A 178 -0.50 -17.86 -16.20
N PHE A 179 -1.12 -17.27 -17.22
CA PHE A 179 -1.73 -17.95 -18.36
C PHE A 179 -1.12 -17.46 -19.68
N VAL A 180 -1.16 -18.31 -20.72
CA VAL A 180 -0.81 -17.96 -22.10
C VAL A 180 -1.89 -18.49 -23.05
N VAL A 181 -2.34 -17.65 -23.99
CA VAL A 181 -3.31 -18.02 -25.03
C VAL A 181 -2.81 -17.61 -26.42
N SER A 182 -3.19 -18.38 -27.44
CA SER A 182 -2.93 -18.03 -28.84
C SER A 182 -3.82 -16.89 -29.31
N VAL A 183 -3.26 -15.98 -30.12
CA VAL A 183 -3.98 -14.85 -30.72
C VAL A 183 -5.01 -15.32 -31.76
N SER A 184 -4.87 -16.56 -32.28
CA SER A 184 -5.90 -17.24 -33.07
C SER A 184 -7.14 -17.68 -32.27
N GLY A 185 -7.12 -17.51 -30.94
CA GLY A 185 -8.03 -18.22 -30.04
C GLY A 185 -7.60 -19.66 -29.77
N GLY A 186 -8.26 -20.27 -28.79
CA GLY A 186 -7.98 -21.60 -28.25
C GLY A 186 -8.33 -21.64 -26.75
N GLU A 187 -7.94 -22.72 -26.07
CA GLU A 187 -7.95 -22.76 -24.61
C GLU A 187 -6.71 -22.04 -24.06
N ALA A 188 -6.87 -21.28 -22.98
CA ALA A 188 -5.75 -20.58 -22.33
C ALA A 188 -4.99 -21.55 -21.42
N LYS A 189 -3.69 -21.73 -21.65
CA LYS A 189 -2.86 -22.63 -20.85
C LYS A 189 -2.35 -21.93 -19.59
N GLN A 190 -2.68 -22.48 -18.42
CA GLN A 190 -2.06 -22.11 -17.14
C GLN A 190 -0.59 -22.59 -17.09
N LEU A 191 0.31 -21.73 -16.60
CA LEU A 191 1.75 -22.03 -16.45
C LEU A 191 2.22 -22.09 -14.99
N THR A 192 1.49 -21.51 -14.05
CA THR A 192 1.82 -21.54 -12.61
C THR A 192 0.63 -22.00 -11.77
N SER A 193 0.87 -22.65 -10.63
CA SER A 193 -0.18 -23.09 -9.70
C SER A 193 0.31 -23.10 -8.24
N GLY A 194 -0.64 -23.11 -7.29
CA GLY A 194 -0.40 -23.26 -5.85
C GLY A 194 -1.07 -22.17 -5.01
N ALA A 195 -0.86 -22.21 -3.69
CA ALA A 195 -1.33 -21.18 -2.76
C ALA A 195 -0.32 -20.02 -2.66
N TRP A 196 -0.21 -19.25 -3.74
CA TRP A 196 0.65 -18.05 -3.84
C TRP A 196 0.30 -17.24 -5.09
N ASP A 197 0.54 -15.93 -5.06
CA ASP A 197 0.24 -15.04 -6.19
C ASP A 197 1.46 -14.73 -7.07
N VAL A 198 1.24 -14.80 -8.38
CA VAL A 198 2.03 -14.10 -9.40
C VAL A 198 1.65 -12.63 -9.34
N THR A 199 2.60 -11.75 -8.96
CA THR A 199 2.34 -10.32 -8.79
C THR A 199 2.53 -9.53 -10.08
N ASP A 200 3.56 -9.84 -10.87
CA ASP A 200 3.76 -9.39 -12.25
C ASP A 200 4.74 -10.33 -12.98
N PHE A 201 4.87 -10.21 -14.30
CA PHE A 201 5.69 -11.06 -15.15
C PHE A 201 6.14 -10.34 -16.44
N ASP A 202 7.15 -10.83 -17.17
CA ASP A 202 7.46 -10.34 -18.53
C ASP A 202 8.04 -11.44 -19.43
N TRP A 203 7.96 -11.27 -20.74
CA TRP A 203 8.45 -12.24 -21.73
C TRP A 203 9.98 -12.17 -21.94
N SER A 204 10.60 -13.32 -22.19
CA SER A 204 11.93 -13.34 -22.81
C SER A 204 11.86 -12.79 -24.24
N PRO A 205 12.88 -12.05 -24.74
CA PRO A 205 12.92 -11.58 -26.13
C PRO A 205 12.87 -12.71 -27.18
N ASP A 206 13.26 -13.94 -26.80
CA ASP A 206 13.15 -15.15 -27.62
C ASP A 206 11.73 -15.77 -27.64
N GLY A 207 10.80 -15.29 -26.79
CA GLY A 207 9.42 -15.79 -26.70
C GLY A 207 9.25 -17.23 -26.18
N THR A 208 10.30 -17.81 -25.58
CA THR A 208 10.34 -19.19 -25.05
C THR A 208 10.03 -19.32 -23.55
N ARG A 209 10.23 -18.24 -22.79
CA ARG A 209 10.15 -18.19 -21.32
C ARG A 209 9.53 -16.87 -20.88
N LEU A 210 9.16 -16.80 -19.60
CA LEU A 210 8.77 -15.57 -18.92
C LEU A 210 9.54 -15.45 -17.60
N VAL A 211 9.86 -14.22 -17.20
CA VAL A 211 10.23 -13.91 -15.81
C VAL A 211 8.94 -13.65 -15.02
N VAL A 212 8.88 -14.12 -13.78
CA VAL A 212 7.70 -14.06 -12.90
C VAL A 212 8.11 -13.58 -11.52
N ALA A 213 7.39 -12.61 -10.97
CA ALA A 213 7.47 -12.16 -9.59
C ALA A 213 6.39 -12.83 -8.73
N GLY A 214 6.73 -13.18 -7.48
CA GLY A 214 5.80 -13.74 -6.49
C GLY A 214 6.55 -14.47 -5.36
N ASN A 215 5.85 -15.11 -4.42
CA ASN A 215 6.50 -15.99 -3.44
C ASN A 215 5.82 -17.36 -3.34
N ALA A 216 6.41 -18.33 -4.03
CA ALA A 216 5.93 -19.70 -4.12
C ALA A 216 6.62 -20.67 -3.15
N GLU A 217 7.33 -20.16 -2.15
CA GLU A 217 8.00 -20.95 -1.11
C GLU A 217 7.02 -21.27 0.05
N PRO A 218 7.26 -22.34 0.84
CA PRO A 218 6.41 -22.67 1.98
C PRO A 218 6.35 -21.56 3.04
N GLY A 219 5.14 -21.26 3.54
CA GLY A 219 4.91 -20.20 4.54
C GLY A 219 4.98 -18.77 3.98
N SER A 220 4.75 -18.60 2.67
CA SER A 220 4.79 -17.30 1.98
C SER A 220 3.88 -16.21 2.57
N ASP A 221 2.75 -16.56 3.21
CA ASP A 221 1.87 -15.60 3.89
C ASP A 221 2.47 -14.99 5.17
N LEU A 222 3.56 -15.57 5.68
CA LEU A 222 4.34 -15.05 6.80
C LEU A 222 5.62 -14.31 6.33
N GLN A 223 5.82 -14.18 5.01
CA GLN A 223 7.04 -13.64 4.40
C GLN A 223 6.70 -12.40 3.57
N ARG A 224 7.44 -11.30 3.78
CA ARG A 224 7.33 -10.10 2.95
C ARG A 224 8.17 -10.18 1.67
N GLU A 225 9.17 -11.07 1.62
CA GLU A 225 9.99 -11.21 0.41
C GLU A 225 9.21 -11.82 -0.75
N LEU A 226 9.51 -11.31 -1.94
CA LEU A 226 9.14 -11.87 -3.23
C LEU A 226 10.42 -12.30 -3.96
N ASN A 227 10.21 -13.15 -4.96
CA ASN A 227 11.25 -13.88 -5.66
C ASN A 227 11.03 -13.81 -7.18
N LEU A 228 12.13 -13.81 -7.93
CA LEU A 228 12.12 -13.90 -9.39
C LEU A 228 12.27 -15.36 -9.82
N TYR A 229 11.37 -15.80 -10.68
CA TYR A 229 11.42 -17.13 -11.30
C TYR A 229 11.46 -17.00 -12.82
N LEU A 230 12.16 -17.91 -13.49
CA LEU A 230 11.88 -18.22 -14.88
C LEU A 230 10.79 -19.29 -14.95
N VAL A 231 9.82 -19.08 -15.83
CA VAL A 231 8.77 -20.05 -16.16
C VAL A 231 8.84 -20.32 -17.66
N ASP A 232 8.96 -21.59 -18.06
CA ASP A 232 8.89 -21.98 -19.47
C ASP A 232 7.44 -22.20 -19.95
N LEU A 233 7.26 -22.32 -21.26
CA LEU A 233 5.95 -22.61 -21.88
C LEU A 233 5.41 -24.01 -21.55
N GLY A 234 6.22 -24.89 -20.96
CA GLY A 234 5.80 -26.16 -20.36
C GLY A 234 5.10 -25.97 -19.00
N GLY A 235 5.52 -24.97 -18.23
CA GLY A 235 5.16 -24.75 -16.82
C GLY A 235 6.31 -25.03 -15.84
N THR A 236 7.53 -25.31 -16.34
CA THR A 236 8.71 -25.55 -15.50
C THR A 236 9.14 -24.24 -14.86
N ARG A 237 9.18 -24.19 -13.51
CA ARG A 237 9.58 -23.02 -12.72
C ARG A 237 10.98 -23.19 -12.13
N VAL A 238 11.86 -22.20 -12.31
CA VAL A 238 13.21 -22.13 -11.72
C VAL A 238 13.39 -20.78 -11.02
N ARG A 239 13.74 -20.76 -9.72
CA ARG A 239 14.05 -19.52 -8.97
C ARG A 239 15.40 -18.97 -9.43
N LEU A 240 15.43 -17.70 -9.84
CA LEU A 240 16.67 -16.96 -10.15
C LEU A 240 17.29 -16.35 -8.89
N GLY A 241 16.45 -15.92 -7.95
CA GLY A 241 16.82 -15.21 -6.73
C GLY A 241 15.64 -14.45 -6.15
N GLY A 242 15.91 -13.54 -5.21
CA GLY A 242 14.92 -12.69 -4.56
C GLY A 242 15.40 -12.27 -3.17
N GLY A 243 14.48 -12.22 -2.20
CA GLY A 243 14.71 -11.56 -0.90
C GLY A 243 14.31 -10.08 -0.89
N PHE A 244 13.52 -9.65 -1.88
CA PHE A 244 13.13 -8.24 -2.09
C PHE A 244 11.61 -8.10 -2.09
N TYR A 245 11.08 -6.95 -1.64
CA TYR A 245 9.69 -6.58 -1.91
C TYR A 245 9.58 -5.99 -3.33
N LEU A 246 9.67 -6.86 -4.35
CA LEU A 246 9.89 -6.46 -5.75
C LEU A 246 8.62 -6.38 -6.60
N SER A 247 8.65 -5.50 -7.61
CA SER A 247 7.58 -5.29 -8.59
C SER A 247 8.14 -4.99 -9.99
N SER A 248 7.24 -4.99 -10.99
CA SER A 248 7.51 -4.59 -12.38
C SER A 248 8.78 -5.21 -13.01
N PRO A 249 8.97 -6.55 -12.97
CA PRO A 249 10.09 -7.19 -13.66
C PRO A 249 9.94 -7.01 -15.18
N ILE A 250 10.99 -6.56 -15.86
CA ILE A 250 11.05 -6.47 -17.33
C ILE A 250 12.36 -7.04 -17.88
N TRP A 251 12.29 -7.74 -19.01
CA TRP A 251 13.47 -8.30 -19.65
C TRP A 251 14.17 -7.25 -20.51
N SER A 252 15.51 -7.21 -20.45
CA SER A 252 16.31 -6.41 -21.39
C SER A 252 16.07 -6.83 -22.85
N PRO A 253 16.07 -5.91 -23.84
CA PRO A 253 15.92 -6.27 -25.25
C PRO A 253 16.98 -7.24 -25.78
N LYS A 254 18.16 -7.28 -25.14
CA LYS A 254 19.28 -8.18 -25.44
C LYS A 254 19.07 -9.61 -24.92
N GLY A 255 18.16 -9.80 -23.98
CA GLY A 255 17.91 -11.08 -23.32
C GLY A 255 18.89 -11.42 -22.18
N ASP A 256 19.83 -10.54 -21.83
CA ASP A 256 20.95 -10.81 -20.92
C ASP A 256 20.69 -10.43 -19.44
N GLN A 257 19.79 -9.48 -19.20
CA GLN A 257 19.44 -8.93 -17.88
C GLN A 257 17.93 -8.83 -17.69
N ILE A 258 17.50 -8.81 -16.42
CA ILE A 258 16.14 -8.43 -15.99
C ILE A 258 16.26 -7.16 -15.13
N ALA A 259 15.44 -6.14 -15.39
CA ALA A 259 15.25 -5.00 -14.51
C ALA A 259 14.01 -5.19 -13.62
N PHE A 260 13.99 -4.62 -12.42
CA PHE A 260 12.83 -4.65 -11.52
C PHE A 260 12.87 -3.46 -10.54
N ILE A 261 11.73 -3.11 -9.94
CA ILE A 261 11.65 -2.15 -8.84
C ILE A 261 11.71 -2.92 -7.51
N ALA A 262 12.50 -2.45 -6.55
CA ALA A 262 12.45 -2.92 -5.15
C ALA A 262 13.07 -1.87 -4.19
N PRO A 263 12.58 -1.73 -2.94
CA PRO A 263 13.32 -1.03 -1.90
C PRO A 263 14.60 -1.79 -1.53
N ASN A 264 15.58 -1.08 -0.95
CA ASN A 264 16.85 -1.67 -0.52
C ASN A 264 16.71 -2.38 0.86
N GLY A 265 15.88 -3.42 0.90
CA GLY A 265 15.52 -4.18 2.10
C GLY A 265 14.04 -4.56 2.12
N LEU A 266 13.56 -5.03 3.27
CA LEU A 266 12.14 -5.41 3.49
C LEU A 266 11.41 -4.47 4.45
N ASP A 267 12.12 -3.49 5.00
CA ASP A 267 11.65 -2.52 5.99
C ASP A 267 10.64 -1.52 5.38
N VAL A 268 9.79 -0.91 6.20
CA VAL A 268 8.91 0.20 5.75
C VAL A 268 9.65 1.54 5.74
N GLY A 269 9.08 2.54 5.08
CA GLY A 269 9.68 3.86 4.88
C GLY A 269 10.89 3.92 3.94
N LEU A 270 11.48 2.79 3.53
CA LEU A 270 12.48 2.71 2.47
C LEU A 270 11.90 3.22 1.13
N LEU A 271 12.71 3.87 0.31
CA LEU A 271 12.33 4.28 -1.05
C LEU A 271 12.44 3.09 -2.01
N GLU A 272 11.47 2.95 -2.90
CA GLU A 272 11.54 2.05 -4.05
C GLU A 272 12.70 2.46 -4.98
N ARG A 273 13.57 1.51 -5.34
CA ARG A 273 14.74 1.72 -6.22
C ARG A 273 14.64 0.86 -7.47
N LEU A 274 15.37 1.22 -8.52
CA LEU A 274 15.50 0.42 -9.73
C LEU A 274 16.74 -0.48 -9.67
N TRP A 275 16.54 -1.77 -9.92
CA TRP A 275 17.57 -2.80 -9.92
C TRP A 275 17.68 -3.49 -11.28
N VAL A 276 18.86 -4.04 -11.57
CA VAL A 276 19.10 -4.99 -12.66
C VAL A 276 19.79 -6.25 -12.14
N VAL A 277 19.44 -7.42 -12.67
CA VAL A 277 20.12 -8.70 -12.39
C VAL A 277 20.56 -9.37 -13.69
N PRO A 278 21.86 -9.69 -13.87
CA PRO A 278 22.35 -10.41 -15.05
C PRO A 278 22.02 -11.91 -14.98
N LEU A 279 21.57 -12.47 -16.10
CA LEU A 279 21.29 -13.91 -16.23
C LEU A 279 22.56 -14.77 -16.36
N SER A 280 23.73 -14.13 -16.54
CA SER A 280 25.05 -14.75 -16.41
C SER A 280 25.49 -14.93 -14.95
N GLY A 281 24.74 -14.40 -13.98
CA GLY A 281 25.11 -14.35 -12.55
C GLY A 281 25.79 -13.03 -12.16
N GLY A 282 26.21 -12.94 -10.89
CA GLY A 282 26.82 -11.74 -10.30
C GLY A 282 25.95 -11.01 -9.26
N GLY A 283 24.67 -11.38 -9.15
CA GLY A 283 23.73 -10.77 -8.20
C GLY A 283 23.04 -9.50 -8.75
N PRO A 284 22.07 -8.93 -8.01
CA PRO A 284 21.36 -7.73 -8.40
C PRO A 284 22.16 -6.45 -8.08
N HIS A 285 22.10 -5.46 -8.97
CA HIS A 285 22.75 -4.16 -8.86
C HIS A 285 21.72 -3.03 -8.88
N CYS A 286 21.82 -2.08 -7.94
CA CYS A 286 20.89 -0.96 -7.78
C CYS A 286 21.36 0.26 -8.58
N LEU A 287 20.69 0.59 -9.69
CA LEU A 287 21.04 1.71 -10.56
C LEU A 287 20.71 3.07 -9.93
N THR A 288 19.78 3.11 -8.97
CA THR A 288 19.30 4.36 -8.34
C THR A 288 19.68 4.44 -6.86
N ALA A 289 20.81 3.85 -6.46
CA ALA A 289 21.26 3.82 -5.06
C ALA A 289 21.54 5.21 -4.48
N SER A 290 22.10 6.11 -5.30
CA SER A 290 22.37 7.52 -4.97
C SER A 290 21.18 8.47 -5.18
N PHE A 291 20.05 7.95 -5.69
CA PHE A 291 18.84 8.74 -5.95
C PHE A 291 17.91 8.70 -4.74
N ASP A 292 17.87 9.80 -3.99
CA ASP A 292 17.05 9.92 -2.76
C ASP A 292 15.60 10.33 -3.08
N LEU A 293 15.00 9.71 -4.10
CA LEU A 293 13.58 9.84 -4.50
C LEU A 293 13.04 8.46 -4.88
N ALA A 294 11.76 8.19 -4.58
CA ALA A 294 11.15 6.89 -4.86
C ALA A 294 10.89 6.67 -6.35
N VAL A 295 11.24 5.48 -6.85
CA VAL A 295 10.96 4.99 -8.22
C VAL A 295 9.49 4.54 -8.30
N THR A 296 8.57 5.47 -8.08
CA THR A 296 7.12 5.28 -8.14
C THR A 296 6.38 6.61 -8.27
N ASP A 297 5.05 6.55 -8.43
CA ASP A 297 4.13 7.66 -8.25
C ASP A 297 3.47 7.58 -6.86
N SER A 298 3.63 8.61 -6.04
CA SER A 298 3.15 8.69 -4.65
C SER A 298 2.19 9.85 -4.39
N VAL A 299 1.93 10.70 -5.39
CA VAL A 299 1.09 11.89 -5.28
C VAL A 299 -0.39 11.50 -5.36
N ILE A 300 -1.14 11.62 -4.27
CA ILE A 300 -2.51 11.12 -4.19
C ILE A 300 -3.54 12.04 -4.87
N ASN A 301 -4.57 11.44 -5.46
CA ASN A 301 -5.83 12.14 -5.76
C ASN A 301 -7.06 11.27 -5.47
N ASP A 302 -8.25 11.85 -5.67
CA ASP A 302 -9.55 11.20 -5.57
C ASP A 302 -10.21 10.91 -6.92
N MET A 303 -9.58 11.28 -8.04
CA MET A 303 -10.14 11.09 -9.39
C MET A 303 -10.08 9.65 -9.86
N ARG A 304 -8.92 8.99 -9.66
CA ARG A 304 -8.62 7.62 -10.12
C ARG A 304 -8.03 6.76 -9.01
N ALA A 305 -8.11 5.43 -9.15
CA ALA A 305 -7.24 4.51 -8.43
C ALA A 305 -5.83 4.52 -9.04
N GLY A 306 -4.82 4.08 -8.27
CA GLY A 306 -3.49 3.82 -8.81
C GLY A 306 -3.44 2.53 -9.64
N HIS A 307 -2.42 2.39 -10.48
CA HIS A 307 -2.04 1.15 -11.15
C HIS A 307 -0.55 0.86 -10.91
N ALA A 308 -0.06 -0.30 -11.36
CA ALA A 308 1.35 -0.66 -11.22
C ALA A 308 2.27 0.34 -11.95
N THR A 309 3.43 0.64 -11.35
CA THR A 309 4.46 1.53 -11.88
C THR A 309 5.11 0.89 -13.11
N ARG A 310 4.87 1.43 -14.31
CA ARG A 310 5.53 0.97 -15.53
C ARG A 310 7.00 1.36 -15.51
N ILE A 311 7.86 0.44 -15.93
CA ILE A 311 9.25 0.74 -16.33
C ILE A 311 9.48 0.23 -17.75
N ARG A 312 10.39 0.87 -18.50
CA ARG A 312 10.64 0.54 -19.92
C ARG A 312 12.11 0.67 -20.28
N TRP A 313 12.70 -0.39 -20.83
CA TRP A 313 13.97 -0.29 -21.53
C TRP A 313 13.83 0.57 -22.80
N ASP A 314 14.88 1.31 -23.15
CA ASP A 314 15.04 1.84 -24.49
C ASP A 314 15.34 0.71 -25.52
N ALA A 315 15.21 1.00 -26.81
CA ALA A 315 15.38 0.00 -27.86
C ALA A 315 16.81 -0.59 -27.96
N ALA A 316 17.84 0.10 -27.45
CA ALA A 316 19.22 -0.40 -27.44
C ALA A 316 19.58 -1.21 -26.18
N GLY A 317 18.70 -1.25 -25.16
CA GLY A 317 19.01 -1.86 -23.86
C GLY A 317 20.21 -1.18 -23.18
N GLN A 318 20.23 0.14 -23.20
CA GLN A 318 21.23 1.02 -22.61
C GLN A 318 20.65 1.90 -21.49
N ARG A 319 19.36 2.25 -21.53
CA ARG A 319 18.65 3.03 -20.51
C ARG A 319 17.32 2.40 -20.13
N ILE A 320 16.89 2.68 -18.90
CA ILE A 320 15.56 2.34 -18.38
C ILE A 320 14.84 3.63 -17.97
N TYR A 321 13.61 3.78 -18.46
CA TYR A 321 12.67 4.85 -18.12
C TYR A 321 11.76 4.41 -16.96
N PHE A 322 11.44 5.34 -16.05
CA PHE A 322 10.60 5.11 -14.87
C PHE A 322 9.94 6.40 -14.36
N LEU A 323 8.95 6.28 -13.48
CA LEU A 323 8.39 7.42 -12.73
C LEU A 323 9.17 7.64 -11.43
N ALA A 324 9.39 8.91 -11.08
CA ALA A 324 10.01 9.31 -9.83
C ALA A 324 9.21 10.37 -9.08
N SER A 325 8.95 10.11 -7.80
CA SER A 325 8.24 11.01 -6.88
C SER A 325 9.19 12.04 -6.26
N GLY A 326 8.95 13.32 -6.53
CA GLY A 326 9.60 14.47 -5.90
C GLY A 326 8.62 15.28 -5.02
N PRO A 327 9.06 16.43 -4.45
CA PRO A 327 8.23 17.28 -3.59
C PRO A 327 6.94 17.75 -4.28
N GLY A 328 5.82 17.14 -3.91
CA GLY A 328 4.50 17.41 -4.49
C GLY A 328 4.35 17.06 -5.99
N VAL A 329 5.29 16.35 -6.61
CA VAL A 329 5.32 16.12 -8.08
C VAL A 329 5.73 14.69 -8.42
N THR A 330 5.36 14.24 -9.61
CA THR A 330 5.85 12.97 -10.18
C THR A 330 6.34 13.22 -11.59
N SER A 331 7.56 12.77 -11.88
CA SER A 331 8.32 13.02 -13.12
C SER A 331 8.65 11.72 -13.86
N VAL A 332 8.88 11.79 -15.18
CA VAL A 332 9.53 10.71 -15.94
C VAL A 332 11.03 10.93 -15.89
N GLN A 333 11.76 9.94 -15.38
CA GLN A 333 13.22 9.91 -15.35
C GLN A 333 13.72 8.74 -16.20
N SER A 334 15.00 8.76 -16.57
CA SER A 334 15.71 7.58 -17.05
C SER A 334 17.09 7.44 -16.43
N VAL A 335 17.62 6.21 -16.39
CA VAL A 335 18.99 5.89 -15.94
C VAL A 335 19.66 4.92 -16.91
N ASP A 336 20.98 5.00 -17.06
CA ASP A 336 21.78 3.96 -17.74
C ASP A 336 22.32 2.90 -16.76
N LEU A 337 23.06 1.92 -17.28
CA LEU A 337 23.63 0.82 -16.49
C LEU A 337 24.74 1.29 -15.53
N GLU A 338 25.33 2.44 -15.80
CA GLU A 338 26.34 3.12 -14.99
C GLU A 338 25.74 4.02 -13.90
N GLY A 339 24.41 4.22 -13.88
CA GLY A 339 23.70 4.99 -12.85
C GLY A 339 23.50 6.49 -13.16
N ASN A 340 23.78 6.95 -14.38
CA ASN A 340 23.63 8.36 -14.74
C ASN A 340 22.16 8.70 -15.06
N LEU A 341 21.55 9.49 -14.18
CA LEU A 341 20.15 9.89 -14.23
C LEU A 341 19.91 11.07 -15.19
N ARG A 342 18.71 11.11 -15.78
CA ARG A 342 18.22 12.22 -16.59
C ARG A 342 16.71 12.39 -16.40
N GLU A 343 16.26 13.61 -16.16
CA GLU A 343 14.84 13.96 -16.24
C GLU A 343 14.41 14.05 -17.70
N GLU A 344 13.36 13.31 -18.06
CA GLU A 344 12.80 13.26 -19.40
C GLU A 344 11.60 14.22 -19.52
N ALA A 345 10.72 14.21 -18.51
CA ALA A 345 9.57 15.10 -18.41
C ALA A 345 9.21 15.36 -16.93
N GLY A 346 8.96 16.62 -16.56
CA GLY A 346 8.67 17.03 -15.19
C GLY A 346 7.77 18.26 -15.12
N GLY A 347 8.02 19.14 -14.13
CA GLY A 347 7.23 20.36 -13.87
C GLY A 347 6.26 20.24 -12.69
N GLN A 348 5.50 21.32 -12.42
CA GLN A 348 4.50 21.38 -11.33
C GLN A 348 3.22 20.59 -11.67
N ARG A 349 3.35 19.26 -11.76
CA ARG A 349 2.29 18.30 -12.09
C ARG A 349 2.64 16.90 -11.59
N ARG A 350 1.63 16.04 -11.52
CA ARG A 350 1.77 14.59 -11.34
C ARG A 350 1.71 13.89 -12.70
N ILE A 351 2.81 13.29 -13.14
CA ILE A 351 2.81 12.30 -14.23
C ILE A 351 2.59 10.91 -13.61
N TYR A 352 1.56 10.18 -14.05
CA TYR A 352 1.11 8.93 -13.40
C TYR A 352 1.17 7.67 -14.29
N ASP A 353 1.21 7.81 -15.63
CA ASP A 353 1.53 6.72 -16.56
C ASP A 353 2.34 7.26 -17.75
N PHE A 354 3.13 6.40 -18.39
CA PHE A 354 3.90 6.76 -19.59
C PHE A 354 4.19 5.53 -20.47
N ASP A 355 4.62 5.76 -21.70
CA ASP A 355 5.24 4.74 -22.55
C ASP A 355 6.18 5.39 -23.57
N THR A 356 7.18 4.66 -24.07
CA THR A 356 8.19 5.19 -25.00
C THR A 356 8.43 4.25 -26.18
N ALA A 357 8.51 4.82 -27.39
CA ALA A 357 8.78 4.13 -28.65
C ALA A 357 9.41 5.10 -29.66
N SER A 358 10.31 4.63 -30.53
CA SER A 358 10.90 5.41 -31.64
C SER A 358 11.49 6.80 -31.30
N GLY A 359 11.94 7.02 -30.05
CA GLY A 359 12.43 8.34 -29.59
C GLY A 359 11.32 9.34 -29.24
N VAL A 360 10.10 8.86 -29.06
CA VAL A 360 8.91 9.59 -28.63
C VAL A 360 8.48 9.08 -27.25
N LEU A 361 8.19 9.99 -26.33
CA LEU A 361 7.63 9.70 -25.02
C LEU A 361 6.15 10.17 -24.99
N ALA A 362 5.23 9.26 -24.69
CA ALA A 362 3.84 9.57 -24.38
C ALA A 362 3.65 9.47 -22.87
N PHE A 363 2.94 10.42 -22.26
CA PHE A 363 2.69 10.38 -20.82
C PHE A 363 1.37 11.02 -20.42
N CYS A 364 0.82 10.53 -19.31
CA CYS A 364 -0.43 11.01 -18.74
C CYS A 364 -0.13 11.83 -17.49
N ALA A 365 -0.56 13.10 -17.49
CA ALA A 365 -0.27 14.03 -16.41
C ALA A 365 -1.50 14.83 -15.98
N SER A 366 -1.58 15.13 -14.69
CA SER A 366 -2.61 15.98 -14.06
C SER A 366 -1.93 17.08 -13.27
N ASP A 367 -2.48 18.28 -13.30
CA ASP A 367 -2.07 19.42 -12.46
C ASP A 367 -3.24 19.82 -11.55
N ALA A 368 -3.14 20.94 -10.83
CA ALA A 368 -4.22 21.39 -9.93
C ALA A 368 -5.52 21.82 -10.64
N ARG A 369 -5.51 22.01 -11.96
CA ARG A 369 -6.64 22.44 -12.79
C ARG A 369 -7.32 21.33 -13.59
N ASP A 370 -6.59 20.31 -14.06
CA ASP A 370 -7.18 19.19 -14.82
C ASP A 370 -6.90 17.79 -14.21
N PRO A 371 -7.92 16.90 -14.12
CA PRO A 371 -7.78 15.55 -13.56
C PRO A 371 -6.86 14.58 -14.32
N GLY A 372 -6.54 14.82 -15.59
CA GLY A 372 -5.46 14.12 -16.28
C GLY A 372 -5.61 14.01 -17.79
N GLU A 373 -4.59 14.50 -18.50
CA GLU A 373 -4.52 14.59 -19.95
C GLU A 373 -3.35 13.81 -20.55
N LEU A 374 -3.40 13.59 -21.87
CA LEU A 374 -2.32 13.03 -22.66
C LEU A 374 -1.36 14.13 -23.11
N PHE A 375 -0.08 13.93 -22.82
CA PHE A 375 1.04 14.74 -23.29
C PHE A 375 1.99 13.88 -24.12
N MET A 376 2.70 14.53 -25.03
CA MET A 376 3.69 13.94 -25.92
C MET A 376 4.96 14.77 -25.91
N LEU A 377 6.12 14.12 -25.82
CA LEU A 377 7.43 14.72 -25.96
C LEU A 377 8.19 14.04 -27.10
N ALA A 378 8.61 14.82 -28.10
CA ALA A 378 9.40 14.36 -29.23
C ALA A 378 10.48 15.39 -29.58
N HIS A 379 11.73 14.96 -29.75
CA HIS A 379 12.88 15.83 -30.06
C HIS A 379 13.06 17.04 -29.13
N GLY A 380 12.61 16.94 -27.87
CA GLY A 380 12.65 18.04 -26.88
C GLY A 380 11.49 19.04 -26.95
N ALA A 381 10.52 18.85 -27.85
CA ALA A 381 9.29 19.63 -27.90
C ALA A 381 8.13 18.86 -27.26
N GLU A 382 7.47 19.47 -26.28
CA GLU A 382 6.29 18.90 -25.61
C GLU A 382 4.97 19.49 -26.18
N ALA A 383 3.92 18.67 -26.27
CA ALA A 383 2.57 19.11 -26.58
C ALA A 383 1.51 18.36 -25.75
N ARG A 384 0.50 19.11 -25.24
CA ARG A 384 -0.77 18.55 -24.76
C ARG A 384 -1.59 18.09 -25.97
N VAL A 385 -2.04 16.84 -25.97
CA VAL A 385 -2.73 16.21 -27.11
C VAL A 385 -4.25 16.20 -26.95
N THR A 386 -4.74 16.18 -25.71
CA THR A 386 -6.18 16.13 -25.41
C THR A 386 -6.63 17.31 -24.54
N ASP A 387 -7.86 17.76 -24.76
CA ASP A 387 -8.65 18.56 -23.81
C ASP A 387 -9.95 17.79 -23.55
N LEU A 388 -9.94 16.93 -22.54
CA LEU A 388 -11.03 16.04 -22.17
C LEU A 388 -12.10 16.73 -21.31
N ASN A 389 -11.73 17.83 -20.64
CA ASN A 389 -12.61 18.56 -19.73
C ASN A 389 -12.76 20.06 -20.07
N PRO A 390 -13.03 20.46 -21.33
CA PRO A 390 -13.08 21.86 -21.75
C PRO A 390 -14.16 22.69 -21.03
N TRP A 391 -15.09 22.05 -20.34
CA TRP A 391 -16.09 22.69 -19.50
C TRP A 391 -15.54 23.22 -18.16
N LEU A 392 -14.31 22.84 -17.77
CA LEU A 392 -13.62 23.40 -16.60
C LEU A 392 -13.14 24.83 -16.84
N HIS A 393 -12.92 25.22 -18.11
CA HIS A 393 -12.58 26.60 -18.48
C HIS A 393 -13.69 27.60 -18.07
N ASP A 394 -14.94 27.14 -17.99
CA ASP A 394 -16.13 27.88 -17.52
C ASP A 394 -16.45 27.64 -16.02
N ARG A 395 -15.47 27.21 -15.22
CA ARG A 395 -15.62 26.94 -13.78
C ARG A 395 -14.61 27.72 -12.95
N TYR A 396 -14.99 27.98 -11.70
CA TYR A 396 -14.03 28.38 -10.68
C TYR A 396 -13.29 27.14 -10.20
N ILE A 397 -11.98 27.13 -10.45
CA ILE A 397 -11.04 26.17 -9.90
C ILE A 397 -10.10 26.96 -8.98
N ALA A 398 -9.90 26.47 -7.76
CA ALA A 398 -9.02 27.11 -6.80
C ALA A 398 -7.56 26.74 -7.08
N GLU A 399 -6.71 27.76 -7.21
CA GLU A 399 -5.27 27.60 -7.36
C GLU A 399 -4.59 27.35 -6.01
N PRO A 400 -3.63 26.40 -5.92
CA PRO A 400 -2.89 26.15 -4.70
C PRO A 400 -1.75 27.16 -4.49
N GLU A 401 -1.85 27.99 -3.46
CA GLU A 401 -0.75 28.81 -2.99
C GLU A 401 0.23 27.93 -2.17
N GLN A 402 1.41 27.64 -2.75
CA GLN A 402 2.45 26.84 -2.09
C GLN A 402 3.10 27.62 -0.93
N HIS A 403 3.28 26.95 0.20
CA HIS A 403 3.89 27.49 1.41
C HIS A 403 4.90 26.51 2.03
N TYR A 404 6.00 27.06 2.53
CA TYR A 404 7.04 26.31 3.24
C TYR A 404 7.01 26.63 4.73
N PHE A 405 6.98 25.60 5.57
CA PHE A 405 6.94 25.70 7.02
C PHE A 405 8.26 25.22 7.63
N THR A 406 8.45 25.52 8.92
CA THR A 406 9.56 24.95 9.69
C THR A 406 9.00 24.32 10.95
N ALA A 407 9.29 23.04 11.17
CA ALA A 407 8.94 22.32 12.38
C ALA A 407 9.71 22.88 13.60
N PRO A 408 9.24 22.67 14.84
CA PRO A 408 9.93 23.15 16.04
C PRO A 408 11.37 22.63 16.22
N ASP A 409 11.69 21.47 15.63
CA ASP A 409 13.03 20.86 15.61
C ASP A 409 13.84 21.18 14.33
N GLY A 410 13.33 22.08 13.48
CA GLY A 410 14.07 22.67 12.35
C GLY A 410 13.83 22.03 10.98
N TRP A 411 13.10 20.92 10.88
CA TRP A 411 12.72 20.32 9.60
C TRP A 411 11.96 21.30 8.70
N LYS A 412 12.15 21.16 7.39
CA LYS A 412 11.39 21.91 6.39
C LYS A 412 10.24 21.06 5.89
N LEU A 413 9.08 21.69 5.79
CA LEU A 413 7.81 21.08 5.45
C LEU A 413 7.16 21.89 4.32
N GLU A 414 6.32 21.25 3.53
CA GLU A 414 5.62 21.86 2.40
C GLU A 414 4.11 21.64 2.53
N GLY A 415 3.34 22.65 2.15
CA GLY A 415 1.90 22.54 1.99
C GLY A 415 1.34 23.62 1.08
N TRP A 416 0.04 23.59 0.88
CA TRP A 416 -0.67 24.46 -0.05
C TRP A 416 -1.98 24.97 0.55
N VAL A 417 -2.41 26.15 0.11
CA VAL A 417 -3.71 26.73 0.44
C VAL A 417 -4.55 26.93 -0.81
N LEU A 418 -5.74 26.33 -0.86
CA LEU A 418 -6.81 26.72 -1.77
C LEU A 418 -7.63 27.85 -1.14
N LYS A 419 -8.01 28.83 -1.94
CA LYS A 419 -8.90 29.93 -1.54
C LYS A 419 -10.31 29.72 -2.08
N PRO A 420 -11.34 30.28 -1.41
CA PRO A 420 -12.70 30.25 -1.92
C PRO A 420 -12.97 31.27 -3.04
N PRO A 421 -14.05 31.09 -3.84
CA PRO A 421 -14.50 32.07 -4.82
C PRO A 421 -14.69 33.47 -4.20
N GLY A 422 -14.03 34.48 -4.76
CA GLY A 422 -14.15 35.86 -4.26
C GLY A 422 -13.48 36.12 -2.90
N HIS A 423 -12.49 35.31 -2.52
CA HIS A 423 -11.69 35.49 -1.31
C HIS A 423 -11.18 36.94 -1.11
N ASP A 424 -11.51 37.53 0.04
CA ASP A 424 -11.08 38.85 0.49
C ASP A 424 -10.12 38.73 1.70
N PRO A 425 -8.84 39.12 1.60
CA PRO A 425 -7.88 39.07 2.71
C PRO A 425 -8.18 40.08 3.84
N GLY A 426 -9.09 41.02 3.64
CA GLY A 426 -9.64 41.91 4.66
C GLY A 426 -10.72 41.25 5.53
N ARG A 427 -11.08 39.98 5.27
CA ARG A 427 -12.15 39.24 5.97
C ARG A 427 -11.62 37.90 6.48
N LEU A 428 -12.31 37.32 7.46
CA LEU A 428 -11.98 36.04 8.07
C LEU A 428 -12.86 34.93 7.48
N HIS A 429 -12.21 33.96 6.85
CA HIS A 429 -12.82 32.82 6.16
C HIS A 429 -12.78 31.57 7.04
N PRO A 430 -13.84 30.75 7.07
CA PRO A 430 -13.77 29.42 7.68
C PRO A 430 -12.75 28.56 6.91
N ALA A 431 -12.08 27.63 7.58
CA ALA A 431 -11.02 26.84 6.96
C ALA A 431 -11.09 25.35 7.31
N VAL A 432 -10.60 24.50 6.42
CA VAL A 432 -10.48 23.05 6.63
C VAL A 432 -9.02 22.64 6.43
N LEU A 433 -8.47 21.92 7.41
CA LEU A 433 -7.20 21.20 7.29
C LEU A 433 -7.49 19.80 6.75
N GLU A 434 -6.94 19.43 5.59
CA GLU A 434 -7.06 18.08 5.02
C GLU A 434 -5.74 17.31 5.09
N ILE A 435 -5.81 16.02 5.47
CA ILE A 435 -4.67 15.18 5.82
C ILE A 435 -4.66 13.89 4.98
N HIS A 436 -3.55 13.61 4.31
CA HIS A 436 -3.45 12.48 3.38
C HIS A 436 -3.36 11.11 4.08
N GLY A 437 -3.73 10.06 3.33
CA GLY A 437 -3.48 8.67 3.74
C GLY A 437 -2.01 8.26 3.54
N GLY A 438 -1.64 7.07 4.01
CA GLY A 438 -0.27 6.54 3.86
C GLY A 438 0.22 5.84 5.13
N PRO A 439 1.20 6.39 5.86
CA PRO A 439 1.71 7.77 5.76
C PRO A 439 2.65 8.03 4.57
N HIS A 440 3.21 6.98 3.97
CA HIS A 440 4.16 7.08 2.84
C HIS A 440 3.49 7.37 1.50
N ALA A 441 2.79 8.49 1.43
CA ALA A 441 2.26 9.10 0.22
C ALA A 441 2.41 10.62 0.36
N GLN A 442 1.90 11.40 -0.59
CA GLN A 442 1.94 12.87 -0.48
C GLN A 442 0.78 13.54 -1.23
N TYR A 443 0.38 14.72 -0.76
CA TYR A 443 -0.33 15.70 -1.58
C TYR A 443 0.65 16.41 -2.53
N GLY A 444 0.11 17.10 -3.54
CA GLY A 444 0.95 17.82 -4.50
C GLY A 444 0.15 18.51 -5.61
N TRP A 445 0.82 18.69 -6.74
CA TRP A 445 0.31 19.33 -7.95
C TRP A 445 -0.55 18.34 -8.77
N THR A 446 -1.74 18.01 -8.27
CA THR A 446 -2.75 17.19 -8.96
C THR A 446 -4.15 17.64 -8.57
N PHE A 447 -5.12 17.42 -9.46
CA PHE A 447 -6.51 17.79 -9.24
C PHE A 447 -7.14 16.89 -8.18
N PHE A 448 -7.89 17.48 -7.26
CA PHE A 448 -8.53 16.79 -6.15
C PHE A 448 -9.95 17.34 -5.98
N HIS A 449 -10.97 16.56 -6.37
CA HIS A 449 -12.36 17.03 -6.49
C HIS A 449 -12.93 17.46 -5.13
N GLU A 450 -12.62 16.72 -4.08
CA GLU A 450 -12.95 17.03 -2.68
C GLU A 450 -12.44 18.41 -2.22
N LEU A 451 -11.15 18.70 -2.45
CA LEU A 451 -10.55 19.97 -2.06
C LEU A 451 -11.15 21.14 -2.87
N GLN A 452 -11.42 20.91 -4.16
CA GLN A 452 -12.07 21.89 -5.04
C GLN A 452 -13.54 22.15 -4.67
N ILE A 453 -14.29 21.15 -4.19
CA ILE A 453 -15.64 21.35 -3.63
C ILE A 453 -15.58 22.17 -2.35
N LEU A 454 -14.68 21.82 -1.41
CA LEU A 454 -14.56 22.55 -0.14
C LEU A 454 -14.17 24.02 -0.37
N ALA A 455 -13.20 24.29 -1.25
CA ALA A 455 -12.87 25.64 -1.68
C ALA A 455 -14.08 26.33 -2.33
N GLY A 456 -14.73 25.66 -3.29
CA GLY A 456 -15.91 26.14 -4.00
C GLY A 456 -17.12 26.47 -3.10
N MET A 457 -17.27 25.77 -1.98
CA MET A 457 -18.32 26.03 -0.97
C MET A 457 -18.06 27.28 -0.12
N GLY A 458 -16.83 27.79 -0.06
CA GLY A 458 -16.47 28.97 0.75
C GLY A 458 -15.37 28.76 1.79
N PHE A 459 -14.78 27.57 1.88
CA PHE A 459 -13.69 27.30 2.82
C PHE A 459 -12.32 27.69 2.25
N VAL A 460 -11.41 28.12 3.12
CA VAL A 460 -9.97 28.07 2.85
C VAL A 460 -9.50 26.64 3.14
N VAL A 461 -8.94 25.94 2.16
CA VAL A 461 -8.51 24.54 2.34
C VAL A 461 -6.99 24.50 2.46
N PHE A 462 -6.48 24.06 3.61
CA PHE A 462 -5.04 23.89 3.86
C PHE A 462 -4.71 22.40 3.87
N TYR A 463 -3.69 22.00 3.12
CA TYR A 463 -3.22 20.62 3.06
C TYR A 463 -1.69 20.58 2.93
N MET A 464 -1.04 19.55 3.47
CA MET A 464 0.43 19.53 3.58
C MET A 464 1.03 18.13 3.69
N ASN A 465 2.36 18.04 3.54
CA ASN A 465 3.16 16.83 3.65
C ASN A 465 4.04 16.89 4.93
N PRO A 466 3.64 16.23 6.04
CA PRO A 466 4.46 16.10 7.26
C PRO A 466 5.59 15.08 7.09
N ARG A 467 6.52 14.99 8.05
CA ARG A 467 7.52 13.90 8.00
C ARG A 467 6.82 12.54 8.01
N GLY A 468 7.29 11.63 7.17
CA GLY A 468 6.62 10.37 6.85
C GLY A 468 6.05 10.31 5.43
N SER A 469 5.70 11.47 4.84
CA SER A 469 5.33 11.56 3.43
C SER A 469 6.48 11.14 2.50
N ASP A 470 6.14 10.80 1.26
CA ASP A 470 7.11 10.54 0.20
C ASP A 470 7.49 11.81 -0.56
N GLY A 471 8.55 11.76 -1.39
CA GLY A 471 9.03 12.86 -2.23
C GLY A 471 10.14 13.73 -1.62
N TYR A 472 10.47 13.54 -0.34
CA TYR A 472 11.42 14.37 0.44
C TYR A 472 12.66 13.59 0.94
N GLY A 473 12.96 12.45 0.33
CA GLY A 473 14.08 11.57 0.70
C GLY A 473 13.74 10.50 1.74
N GLU A 474 14.53 9.41 1.73
CA GLU A 474 14.26 8.20 2.51
C GLU A 474 14.25 8.47 4.01
N ARG A 475 15.13 9.38 4.47
CA ARG A 475 15.15 9.79 5.87
C ARG A 475 13.83 10.44 6.29
N PHE A 476 13.29 11.35 5.48
CA PHE A 476 12.04 12.04 5.78
C PHE A 476 10.86 11.06 5.81
N ARG A 477 10.80 10.15 4.83
CA ARG A 477 9.81 9.06 4.74
C ARG A 477 9.90 8.08 5.93
N ARG A 478 11.10 7.82 6.47
CA ARG A 478 11.32 6.93 7.64
C ARG A 478 11.03 7.56 9.01
N GLU A 479 11.05 8.88 9.19
CA GLU A 479 10.92 9.51 10.53
C GLU A 479 9.56 9.27 11.23
N VAL A 480 8.54 8.78 10.53
CA VAL A 480 7.21 8.39 11.07
C VAL A 480 7.09 6.89 11.41
N VAL A 481 8.08 6.08 11.05
CA VAL A 481 8.07 4.62 11.30
C VAL A 481 8.16 4.37 12.81
N ARG A 482 7.15 3.68 13.36
CA ARG A 482 6.90 3.51 14.80
C ARG A 482 6.67 4.82 15.59
N ASP A 483 6.47 5.95 14.91
CA ASP A 483 6.13 7.24 15.54
C ASP A 483 4.83 7.89 15.03
N TRP A 484 3.84 7.06 14.69
CA TRP A 484 2.49 7.53 14.33
C TRP A 484 1.89 8.48 15.38
N ALA A 485 1.43 9.64 14.93
CA ALA A 485 0.95 10.75 15.76
C ALA A 485 1.95 11.31 16.80
N GLY A 486 3.25 11.11 16.56
CA GLY A 486 4.33 11.72 17.31
C GLY A 486 4.77 13.03 16.65
N LYS A 487 5.95 13.02 16.02
CA LYS A 487 6.52 14.22 15.37
C LYS A 487 5.66 14.76 14.21
N ASP A 488 4.98 13.90 13.48
CA ASP A 488 4.16 14.26 12.31
C ASP A 488 2.89 15.04 12.69
N TYR A 489 2.28 14.72 13.84
CA TYR A 489 1.25 15.56 14.46
C TYR A 489 1.79 16.95 14.79
N ILE A 490 3.01 17.07 15.29
CA ILE A 490 3.65 18.37 15.57
C ILE A 490 3.92 19.15 14.27
N ASP A 491 4.34 18.48 13.19
CA ASP A 491 4.53 19.10 11.86
C ASP A 491 3.22 19.70 11.35
N ILE A 492 2.11 18.94 11.40
CA ILE A 492 0.77 19.38 10.99
C ILE A 492 0.32 20.59 11.82
N MET A 493 0.35 20.49 13.14
CA MET A 493 -0.17 21.53 14.02
C MET A 493 0.67 22.82 13.95
N SER A 494 2.00 22.72 13.92
CA SER A 494 2.88 23.89 13.84
C SER A 494 2.87 24.56 12.46
N SER A 495 2.55 23.82 11.39
CA SER A 495 2.34 24.39 10.06
C SER A 495 0.98 25.08 9.93
N LEU A 496 -0.07 24.53 10.55
CA LEU A 496 -1.38 25.18 10.64
C LEU A 496 -1.28 26.52 11.41
N ASP A 497 -0.53 26.57 12.51
CA ASP A 497 -0.32 27.83 13.25
C ASP A 497 0.46 28.85 12.42
N GLN A 498 1.50 28.42 11.70
CA GLN A 498 2.26 29.28 10.79
C GLN A 498 1.44 29.80 9.61
N VAL A 499 0.55 28.99 9.00
CA VAL A 499 -0.28 29.48 7.88
C VAL A 499 -1.35 30.46 8.37
N ILE A 500 -1.94 30.24 9.55
CA ILE A 500 -2.86 31.18 10.20
C ILE A 500 -2.16 32.52 10.47
N GLU A 501 -0.97 32.52 11.07
CA GLU A 501 -0.21 33.74 11.39
C GLU A 501 0.15 34.54 10.13
N ARG A 502 0.69 33.86 9.10
CA ARG A 502 1.17 34.50 7.86
C ARG A 502 0.04 35.05 6.99
N THR A 503 -1.09 34.35 6.94
CA THR A 503 -2.24 34.75 6.10
C THR A 503 -3.09 35.81 6.79
N GLY A 504 -3.36 35.64 8.09
CA GLY A 504 -4.25 36.51 8.87
C GLY A 504 -5.71 36.56 8.40
N TYR A 505 -6.10 35.79 7.38
CA TYR A 505 -7.45 35.72 6.82
C TYR A 505 -8.20 34.42 7.20
N ILE A 506 -7.57 33.52 7.94
CA ILE A 506 -8.20 32.29 8.45
C ILE A 506 -8.91 32.56 9.79
N ASP A 507 -10.17 32.17 9.89
CA ASP A 507 -10.97 32.28 11.12
C ASP A 507 -10.64 31.14 12.09
N THR A 508 -9.85 31.46 13.12
CA THR A 508 -9.42 30.50 14.16
C THR A 508 -10.55 29.94 15.02
N LYS A 509 -11.78 30.45 14.92
CA LYS A 509 -12.98 29.92 15.59
C LYS A 509 -13.78 28.97 14.70
N ARG A 510 -13.43 28.85 13.42
CA ARG A 510 -14.15 28.08 12.40
C ARG A 510 -13.19 27.21 11.58
N LEU A 511 -12.40 26.41 12.30
CA LEU A 511 -11.51 25.41 11.75
C LEU A 511 -12.20 24.03 11.70
N GLY A 512 -12.14 23.39 10.54
CA GLY A 512 -12.43 21.97 10.34
C GLY A 512 -11.15 21.16 10.19
N VAL A 513 -11.22 19.86 10.45
CA VAL A 513 -10.16 18.90 10.11
C VAL A 513 -10.74 17.66 9.44
N GLY A 514 -10.18 17.28 8.30
CA GLY A 514 -10.54 16.10 7.52
C GLY A 514 -9.33 15.22 7.23
N GLY A 515 -9.59 13.96 6.93
CA GLY A 515 -8.52 13.03 6.54
C GLY A 515 -9.00 11.62 6.26
N GLY A 516 -8.29 10.93 5.38
CA GLY A 516 -8.59 9.56 4.96
C GLY A 516 -7.49 8.56 5.31
N SER A 517 -7.85 7.34 5.72
CA SER A 517 -6.87 6.29 6.08
C SER A 517 -6.01 6.74 7.27
N TYR A 518 -4.68 6.79 7.12
CA TYR A 518 -3.77 7.43 8.07
C TYR A 518 -4.19 8.86 8.43
N GLY A 519 -4.64 9.66 7.45
CA GLY A 519 -5.18 10.99 7.70
C GLY A 519 -6.43 10.97 8.58
N GLY A 520 -7.26 9.93 8.49
CA GLY A 520 -8.42 9.73 9.36
C GLY A 520 -8.03 9.32 10.78
N TYR A 521 -6.99 8.49 10.93
CA TYR A 521 -6.35 8.23 12.24
C TYR A 521 -5.81 9.52 12.86
N MET A 522 -5.14 10.37 12.07
CA MET A 522 -4.65 11.67 12.51
C MET A 522 -5.79 12.63 12.86
N THR A 523 -6.88 12.67 12.08
CA THR A 523 -8.10 13.43 12.42
C THR A 523 -8.66 13.00 13.77
N ASN A 524 -8.80 11.70 14.00
CA ASN A 524 -9.24 11.14 15.29
C ASN A 524 -8.27 11.50 16.43
N TRP A 525 -6.95 11.45 16.19
CA TRP A 525 -5.94 11.83 17.18
C TRP A 525 -6.03 13.31 17.55
N ILE A 526 -6.10 14.20 16.56
CA ILE A 526 -6.17 15.66 16.71
C ILE A 526 -7.33 16.05 17.65
N ILE A 527 -8.54 15.56 17.41
CA ILE A 527 -9.71 15.89 18.25
C ILE A 527 -9.65 15.26 19.66
N GLY A 528 -8.79 14.26 19.88
CA GLY A 528 -8.47 13.75 21.22
C GLY A 528 -7.48 14.61 22.00
N HIS A 529 -6.83 15.60 21.35
CA HIS A 529 -5.72 16.38 21.90
C HIS A 529 -5.89 17.90 21.81
N THR A 530 -6.87 18.43 21.05
CA THR A 530 -7.15 19.88 21.01
C THR A 530 -8.60 20.24 20.64
N ASP A 531 -9.20 21.17 21.38
CA ASP A 531 -10.56 21.70 21.15
C ASP A 531 -10.64 22.80 20.06
N ARG A 532 -9.55 23.07 19.33
CA ARG A 532 -9.49 24.19 18.35
C ARG A 532 -10.33 23.99 17.07
N PHE A 533 -10.87 22.78 16.86
CA PHE A 533 -11.64 22.42 15.67
C PHE A 533 -13.14 22.37 15.97
N GLY A 534 -13.93 23.14 15.20
CA GLY A 534 -15.39 23.19 15.30
C GLY A 534 -16.11 22.05 14.59
N ALA A 535 -15.40 21.30 13.72
CA ALA A 535 -15.90 20.12 13.03
C ALA A 535 -14.75 19.18 12.64
N ALA A 536 -15.02 17.88 12.58
CA ALA A 536 -14.07 16.87 12.10
C ALA A 536 -14.73 15.85 11.18
N VAL A 537 -13.98 15.34 10.21
CA VAL A 537 -14.42 14.34 9.24
C VAL A 537 -13.35 13.26 9.06
N ALA A 538 -13.47 12.15 9.79
CA ALA A 538 -12.54 11.03 9.69
C ALA A 538 -13.10 9.96 8.73
N MET A 539 -12.29 9.57 7.75
CA MET A 539 -12.72 8.74 6.63
C MET A 539 -11.88 7.48 6.58
N ARG A 540 -12.52 6.29 6.50
CA ARG A 540 -11.86 4.97 6.46
C ARG A 540 -10.72 4.88 7.48
N SER A 541 -11.02 5.32 8.71
CA SER A 541 -10.04 5.72 9.72
C SER A 541 -9.78 4.63 10.75
N ILE A 542 -8.54 4.56 11.24
CA ILE A 542 -8.18 3.75 12.42
C ILE A 542 -8.49 4.56 13.70
N SER A 543 -8.91 3.90 14.78
CA SER A 543 -9.10 4.51 16.10
C SER A 543 -8.49 3.73 17.27
N ASN A 544 -8.24 2.43 17.07
CA ASN A 544 -7.70 1.51 18.05
C ASN A 544 -6.65 0.59 17.41
N LEU A 545 -5.38 0.92 17.61
CA LEU A 545 -4.24 0.12 17.09
C LEU A 545 -4.16 -1.27 17.74
N VAL A 546 -4.77 -1.46 18.92
CA VAL A 546 -4.78 -2.76 19.62
C VAL A 546 -5.69 -3.77 18.91
N SER A 547 -6.86 -3.35 18.40
CA SER A 547 -7.70 -4.21 17.57
C SER A 547 -7.16 -4.30 16.13
N GLU A 548 -6.63 -3.19 15.59
CA GLU A 548 -6.23 -3.12 14.19
C GLU A 548 -4.99 -3.96 13.83
N TYR A 549 -4.06 -4.15 14.78
CA TYR A 549 -2.71 -4.72 14.56
C TYR A 549 -2.68 -6.02 13.73
N SER A 550 -3.66 -6.91 13.93
CA SER A 550 -3.82 -8.16 13.17
C SER A 550 -5.18 -8.28 12.49
N GLN A 551 -5.89 -7.16 12.29
CA GLN A 551 -7.22 -7.14 11.69
C GLN A 551 -7.22 -6.64 10.24
N HIS A 552 -6.28 -5.80 9.80
CA HIS A 552 -6.18 -5.37 8.40
C HIS A 552 -5.63 -6.48 7.48
N ASP A 553 -5.72 -6.28 6.16
CA ASP A 553 -5.18 -7.19 5.14
C ASP A 553 -3.64 -7.20 5.07
N ILE A 554 -3.00 -6.04 5.20
CA ILE A 554 -1.53 -5.89 5.04
C ILE A 554 -0.70 -6.19 6.30
N VAL A 555 -1.03 -7.24 7.08
CA VAL A 555 -0.48 -7.50 8.44
C VAL A 555 1.05 -7.37 8.53
N LEU A 556 1.80 -7.95 7.58
CA LEU A 556 3.27 -7.90 7.57
C LEU A 556 3.85 -6.49 7.35
N TRP A 557 3.10 -5.58 6.72
CA TRP A 557 3.44 -4.16 6.63
C TRP A 557 3.14 -3.45 7.96
N GLY A 558 2.00 -3.77 8.58
CA GLY A 558 1.59 -3.23 9.88
C GLY A 558 2.60 -3.51 10.99
N MET A 559 3.11 -4.73 11.08
CA MET A 559 4.18 -5.12 12.01
C MET A 559 5.45 -4.25 11.87
N LEU A 560 5.84 -3.91 10.65
CA LEU A 560 7.04 -3.08 10.43
C LEU A 560 6.78 -1.62 10.80
N GLN A 561 5.57 -1.12 10.51
CA GLN A 561 5.16 0.27 10.74
C GLN A 561 4.83 0.59 12.19
N MET A 562 4.17 -0.32 12.90
CA MET A 562 3.70 -0.14 14.29
C MET A 562 4.66 -0.73 15.33
N GLY A 563 5.41 -1.78 14.98
CA GLY A 563 6.31 -2.49 15.89
C GLY A 563 6.09 -4.01 15.89
N PRO A 564 7.04 -4.78 16.45
CA PRO A 564 6.95 -6.25 16.52
C PRO A 564 5.68 -6.72 17.24
N PRO A 565 5.28 -8.00 17.08
CA PRO A 565 4.06 -8.54 17.69
C PRO A 565 3.99 -8.19 19.19
N PRO A 566 2.94 -7.47 19.63
CA PRO A 566 3.01 -6.73 20.89
C PRO A 566 2.89 -7.62 22.12
N TRP A 567 2.24 -8.79 21.99
CA TRP A 567 1.85 -9.61 23.14
C TRP A 567 3.04 -10.07 23.99
N PRO A 568 2.99 -9.93 25.33
CA PRO A 568 1.81 -9.55 26.13
C PRO A 568 1.62 -8.04 26.35
N ASP A 569 2.50 -7.17 25.88
CA ASP A 569 2.51 -5.74 26.17
C ASP A 569 1.79 -4.92 25.09
N LEU A 570 0.59 -4.45 25.40
CA LEU A 570 -0.26 -3.67 24.49
C LEU A 570 -0.14 -2.14 24.73
N ASP A 571 0.65 -1.69 25.72
CA ASP A 571 0.57 -0.31 26.22
C ASP A 571 1.00 0.74 25.18
N GLU A 572 1.98 0.45 24.32
CA GLU A 572 2.41 1.40 23.28
C GLU A 572 1.36 1.59 22.17
N LEU A 573 0.76 0.50 21.69
CA LEU A 573 -0.34 0.55 20.73
C LEU A 573 -1.57 1.24 21.33
N TRP A 574 -1.88 0.95 22.59
CA TRP A 574 -2.97 1.62 23.30
C TRP A 574 -2.67 3.11 23.50
N ARG A 575 -1.44 3.48 23.89
CA ARG A 575 -0.99 4.88 24.05
C ARG A 575 -1.10 5.67 22.74
N ARG A 576 -0.89 5.04 21.58
CA ARG A 576 -1.06 5.66 20.26
C ARG A 576 -2.46 5.51 19.67
N SER A 577 -3.41 4.85 20.34
CA SER A 577 -4.79 4.68 19.86
C SER A 577 -5.65 5.93 20.14
N PRO A 578 -6.20 6.62 19.13
CA PRO A 578 -7.08 7.78 19.33
C PRO A 578 -8.25 7.54 20.30
N ILE A 579 -8.86 6.35 20.29
CA ILE A 579 -10.01 6.04 21.17
C ILE A 579 -9.67 6.11 22.66
N ARG A 580 -8.40 5.93 23.06
CA ARG A 580 -7.92 6.12 24.44
C ARG A 580 -8.20 7.54 24.95
N TYR A 581 -8.33 8.51 24.05
CA TYR A 581 -8.51 9.94 24.33
C TYR A 581 -9.96 10.40 24.07
N VAL A 582 -10.90 9.49 23.82
CA VAL A 582 -12.31 9.80 23.44
C VAL A 582 -13.06 10.69 24.45
N GLN A 583 -12.64 10.69 25.72
CA GLN A 583 -13.18 11.62 26.73
C GLN A 583 -12.93 13.09 26.37
N ASN A 584 -11.79 13.41 25.75
CA ASN A 584 -11.40 14.75 25.33
C ASN A 584 -12.09 15.19 24.03
N MET A 585 -12.70 14.27 23.26
CA MET A 585 -13.24 14.60 21.94
C MET A 585 -14.54 15.41 22.04
N HIS A 586 -14.43 16.74 22.00
CA HIS A 586 -15.57 17.66 22.04
C HIS A 586 -16.04 18.11 20.64
N THR A 587 -15.15 18.07 19.64
CA THR A 587 -15.45 18.38 18.24
C THR A 587 -16.52 17.44 17.63
N PRO A 588 -17.55 17.97 16.95
CA PRO A 588 -18.50 17.18 16.16
C PRO A 588 -17.82 16.37 15.05
N LEU A 589 -17.89 15.04 15.16
CA LEU A 589 -17.22 14.10 14.24
C LEU A 589 -18.19 13.45 13.24
N LEU A 590 -17.86 13.50 11.96
CA LEU A 590 -18.41 12.61 10.94
C LEU A 590 -17.43 11.47 10.69
N LEU A 591 -17.89 10.23 10.86
CA LEU A 591 -17.20 9.02 10.45
C LEU A 591 -17.78 8.54 9.12
N THR A 592 -16.93 8.22 8.14
CA THR A 592 -17.35 7.60 6.88
C THR A 592 -16.50 6.37 6.57
N ALA A 593 -17.10 5.23 6.23
CA ALA A 593 -16.37 4.00 5.93
C ALA A 593 -17.13 3.08 4.96
N GLY A 594 -16.39 2.29 4.18
CA GLY A 594 -16.93 1.21 3.35
C GLY A 594 -17.16 -0.06 4.17
N GLU A 595 -18.26 -0.78 3.95
CA GLU A 595 -18.54 -2.02 4.69
C GLU A 595 -17.66 -3.20 4.29
N MET A 596 -16.99 -3.10 3.13
CA MET A 596 -15.97 -4.02 2.65
C MET A 596 -14.57 -3.39 2.70
N ASP A 597 -14.35 -2.39 3.57
CA ASP A 597 -13.01 -1.89 3.87
C ASP A 597 -12.26 -2.93 4.72
N LEU A 598 -11.24 -3.53 4.12
CA LEU A 598 -10.39 -4.57 4.72
C LEU A 598 -8.98 -4.05 5.02
N ARG A 599 -8.72 -2.76 4.72
CA ARG A 599 -7.46 -2.04 4.97
C ARG A 599 -7.50 -1.26 6.28
N CYS A 600 -8.65 -0.68 6.61
CA CYS A 600 -8.97 -0.04 7.88
C CYS A 600 -10.36 -0.52 8.30
N ALA A 601 -10.41 -1.57 9.12
CA ALA A 601 -11.64 -2.36 9.29
C ALA A 601 -12.81 -1.52 9.86
N MET A 602 -14.05 -1.84 9.46
CA MET A 602 -15.27 -1.13 9.92
C MET A 602 -15.37 -1.01 11.45
N SER A 603 -14.87 -1.98 12.21
CA SER A 603 -14.78 -1.93 13.68
C SER A 603 -14.07 -0.68 14.18
N GLN A 604 -13.04 -0.18 13.49
CA GLN A 604 -12.35 1.05 13.85
C GLN A 604 -13.26 2.28 13.90
N SER A 605 -14.29 2.30 13.03
CA SER A 605 -15.31 3.35 13.03
C SER A 605 -16.47 3.04 14.00
N GLU A 606 -16.83 1.77 14.17
CA GLU A 606 -17.88 1.34 15.11
C GLU A 606 -17.46 1.53 16.59
N GLU A 607 -16.23 1.19 16.95
CA GLU A 607 -15.66 1.36 18.29
C GLU A 607 -15.70 2.83 18.72
N LEU A 608 -15.16 3.73 17.87
CA LEU A 608 -15.10 5.16 18.17
C LEU A 608 -16.50 5.81 18.17
N PHE A 609 -17.36 5.44 17.22
CA PHE A 609 -18.77 5.86 17.22
C PHE A 609 -19.46 5.44 18.52
N GLY A 610 -19.34 4.16 18.91
CA GLY A 610 -19.93 3.63 20.14
C GLY A 610 -19.46 4.37 21.38
N ALA A 611 -18.14 4.55 21.54
CA ALA A 611 -17.55 5.27 22.66
C ALA A 611 -18.00 6.74 22.74
N MET A 612 -17.99 7.46 21.61
CA MET A 612 -18.47 8.84 21.56
C MET A 612 -19.97 8.95 21.85
N ARG A 613 -20.81 8.04 21.35
CA ARG A 613 -22.26 8.01 21.62
C ARG A 613 -22.57 7.69 23.09
N LEU A 614 -21.84 6.76 23.71
CA LEU A 614 -21.97 6.43 25.14
C LEU A 614 -21.58 7.62 26.04
N LEU A 615 -20.59 8.42 25.63
CA LEU A 615 -20.18 9.66 26.30
C LEU A 615 -21.05 10.88 25.93
N GLY A 616 -22.16 10.68 25.20
CA GLY A 616 -23.09 11.74 24.82
C GLY A 616 -22.54 12.75 23.80
N LYS A 617 -21.39 12.48 23.17
CA LYS A 617 -20.75 13.37 22.20
C LYS A 617 -21.52 13.38 20.85
N THR A 618 -21.27 14.43 20.07
CA THR A 618 -21.83 14.61 18.72
C THR A 618 -21.02 13.82 17.71
N VAL A 619 -21.58 12.72 17.20
CA VAL A 619 -20.97 11.90 16.14
C VAL A 619 -22.04 11.31 15.21
N GLU A 620 -21.75 11.27 13.90
CA GLU A 620 -22.52 10.55 12.87
C GLU A 620 -21.61 9.49 12.22
N LEU A 621 -22.15 8.31 11.89
CA LEU A 621 -21.43 7.25 11.19
C LEU A 621 -22.16 6.88 9.89
N VAL A 622 -21.54 7.18 8.75
CA VAL A 622 -22.06 6.85 7.42
C VAL A 622 -21.32 5.62 6.89
N ARG A 623 -22.07 4.53 6.77
CA ARG A 623 -21.61 3.25 6.22
C ARG A 623 -21.98 3.18 4.74
N PHE A 624 -21.03 2.79 3.89
CA PHE A 624 -21.26 2.59 2.46
C PHE A 624 -21.21 1.07 2.15
N PRO A 625 -22.37 0.40 1.96
CA PRO A 625 -22.40 -1.04 1.67
C PRO A 625 -21.63 -1.40 0.40
N GLU A 626 -21.05 -2.60 0.34
CA GLU A 626 -20.21 -3.14 -0.77
C GLU A 626 -18.87 -2.42 -0.99
N GLU A 627 -18.68 -1.17 -0.54
CA GLU A 627 -17.50 -0.37 -0.84
C GLU A 627 -16.29 -0.74 0.02
N SER A 628 -15.09 -0.63 -0.55
CA SER A 628 -13.80 -0.85 0.14
C SER A 628 -13.10 0.47 0.50
N HIS A 629 -11.85 0.39 0.95
CA HIS A 629 -10.97 1.56 1.19
C HIS A 629 -10.86 2.53 -0.01
N ASP A 630 -11.13 2.03 -1.22
CA ASP A 630 -11.06 2.76 -2.48
C ASP A 630 -12.33 3.54 -2.88
N LEU A 631 -13.35 3.58 -2.01
CA LEU A 631 -14.61 4.35 -2.17
C LEU A 631 -14.41 5.71 -2.86
N SER A 632 -13.51 6.55 -2.37
CA SER A 632 -13.33 7.91 -2.90
C SER A 632 -12.78 7.95 -4.33
N ARG A 633 -11.98 6.96 -4.73
CA ARG A 633 -11.20 6.91 -5.99
C ARG A 633 -11.88 6.10 -7.09
N ASN A 634 -12.36 4.91 -6.76
CA ASN A 634 -12.97 3.96 -7.71
C ASN A 634 -14.27 3.34 -7.19
N GLY A 635 -14.80 3.85 -6.08
CA GLY A 635 -16.11 3.44 -5.57
C GLY A 635 -17.27 3.77 -6.51
N ARG A 636 -18.46 3.25 -6.18
CA ARG A 636 -19.64 3.41 -7.03
C ARG A 636 -20.02 4.91 -7.18
N PRO A 637 -20.25 5.42 -8.40
CA PRO A 637 -20.45 6.85 -8.66
C PRO A 637 -21.45 7.58 -7.72
N ASP A 638 -22.61 6.98 -7.47
CA ASP A 638 -23.64 7.56 -6.58
C ASP A 638 -23.17 7.65 -5.11
N ARG A 639 -22.35 6.69 -4.68
CA ARG A 639 -21.74 6.67 -3.34
C ARG A 639 -20.59 7.67 -3.22
N ARG A 640 -19.78 7.87 -4.27
CA ARG A 640 -18.78 8.95 -4.34
C ARG A 640 -19.43 10.32 -4.20
N VAL A 641 -20.52 10.58 -4.93
CA VAL A 641 -21.29 11.84 -4.82
C VAL A 641 -21.90 12.02 -3.43
N GLU A 642 -22.55 11.00 -2.86
CA GLU A 642 -23.14 11.10 -1.51
C GLU A 642 -22.07 11.31 -0.43
N ARG A 643 -20.89 10.67 -0.54
CA ARG A 643 -19.74 10.95 0.35
C ARG A 643 -19.36 12.43 0.29
N LEU A 644 -19.13 12.99 -0.89
CA LEU A 644 -18.73 14.39 -1.06
C LEU A 644 -19.77 15.36 -0.48
N ARG A 645 -21.08 15.09 -0.69
CA ARG A 645 -22.17 15.86 -0.05
C ARG A 645 -22.12 15.81 1.48
N ARG A 646 -21.90 14.63 2.08
CA ARG A 646 -21.82 14.47 3.54
C ARG A 646 -20.68 15.28 4.14
N ILE A 647 -19.51 15.25 3.50
CA ILE A 647 -18.31 15.98 3.95
C ILE A 647 -18.58 17.49 3.92
N GLY A 648 -18.99 18.02 2.78
CA GLY A 648 -19.29 19.45 2.62
C GLY A 648 -20.40 19.94 3.56
N ALA A 649 -21.52 19.21 3.64
CA ALA A 649 -22.65 19.57 4.50
C ALA A 649 -22.32 19.48 6.00
N TRP A 650 -21.37 18.63 6.42
CA TRP A 650 -20.92 18.58 7.82
C TRP A 650 -20.11 19.81 8.19
N PHE A 651 -19.13 20.20 7.35
CA PHE A 651 -18.37 21.44 7.57
C PHE A 651 -19.27 22.68 7.49
N GLU A 652 -20.18 22.77 6.52
CA GLU A 652 -21.15 23.87 6.41
C GLU A 652 -22.05 23.96 7.66
N ARG A 653 -22.55 22.84 8.17
CA ARG A 653 -23.44 22.80 9.35
C ARG A 653 -22.82 23.35 10.63
N TYR A 654 -21.53 23.12 10.85
CA TYR A 654 -20.85 23.46 12.12
C TYR A 654 -19.94 24.68 12.04
N LEU A 655 -19.40 25.00 10.86
CA LEU A 655 -18.56 26.17 10.63
C LEU A 655 -19.32 27.30 9.93
N GLY A 656 -20.24 26.97 9.02
CA GLY A 656 -20.79 27.90 8.04
C GLY A 656 -19.74 28.28 6.99
N THR A 657 -20.21 28.74 5.83
CA THR A 657 -19.40 29.02 4.62
C THR A 657 -19.08 30.49 4.41
N ALA A 658 -19.89 31.41 4.97
CA ALA A 658 -19.72 32.85 4.74
C ALA A 658 -18.50 33.43 5.47
N PRO A 659 -17.64 34.25 4.81
CA PRO A 659 -16.64 35.04 5.50
C PRO A 659 -17.26 36.15 6.35
N VAL A 660 -16.63 36.44 7.49
CA VAL A 660 -17.00 37.51 8.43
C VAL A 660 -15.99 38.64 8.37
N ASP A 661 -16.40 39.87 8.73
CA ASP A 661 -15.50 41.01 8.68
C ASP A 661 -14.38 40.84 9.70
N ARG A 662 -13.12 41.04 9.27
CA ARG A 662 -11.99 41.05 10.20
C ARG A 662 -12.17 42.25 11.11
N ALA A 663 -12.25 42.01 12.41
CA ALA A 663 -12.27 43.10 13.38
C ALA A 663 -11.07 44.01 13.11
N ALA A 664 -11.32 45.33 13.02
CA ALA A 664 -10.23 46.28 12.94
C ALA A 664 -9.29 46.03 14.13
N PRO A 665 -7.96 46.03 13.94
CA PRO A 665 -7.05 45.91 15.06
C PRO A 665 -7.38 47.04 16.04
N GLU A 666 -7.68 46.69 17.29
CA GLU A 666 -7.97 47.68 18.32
C GLU A 666 -6.78 48.66 18.37
N GLU A 667 -7.04 49.96 18.27
CA GLU A 667 -5.98 50.97 18.34
C GLU A 667 -5.13 50.69 19.58
N GLU A 668 -3.81 50.53 19.40
CA GLU A 668 -2.90 50.08 20.46
C GLU A 668 -3.13 50.90 21.73
N THR A 669 -3.83 50.29 22.70
CA THR A 669 -4.28 51.00 23.89
C THR A 669 -3.06 51.28 24.74
N GLN A 670 -2.51 52.49 24.57
CA GLN A 670 -1.12 52.86 24.84
C GLN A 670 -0.53 52.11 26.04
N ILE A 671 0.27 51.09 25.74
CA ILE A 671 0.88 50.25 26.76
C ILE A 671 1.87 51.11 27.55
N LEU A 672 1.44 51.55 28.73
CA LEU A 672 2.31 52.23 29.69
C LEU A 672 3.53 51.34 29.94
N PRO A 673 4.76 51.90 29.87
CA PRO A 673 5.97 51.09 29.83
C PRO A 673 6.15 50.28 31.12
N VAL A 674 5.86 48.98 31.03
CA VAL A 674 6.18 48.01 32.07
C VAL A 674 7.70 47.86 32.14
N PRO A 675 8.34 47.93 33.34
CA PRO A 675 9.77 47.72 33.47
C PRO A 675 10.23 46.37 32.91
N ALA A 676 11.42 46.34 32.33
CA ALA A 676 11.95 45.21 31.57
C ALA A 676 12.42 44.03 32.44
N GLU A 677 11.51 43.44 33.21
CA GLU A 677 11.79 42.26 34.06
C GLU A 677 10.58 41.31 34.19
N ALA A 678 9.75 41.22 33.14
CA ALA A 678 8.62 40.30 33.03
C ALA A 678 8.50 39.71 31.62
N SER A 679 9.09 38.53 31.39
CA SER A 679 9.01 37.82 30.10
C SER A 679 9.14 36.31 30.26
N ARG A 680 8.30 35.56 29.53
CA ARG A 680 8.30 34.08 29.40
C ARG A 680 7.84 33.27 30.64
N GLU A 681 6.56 33.40 31.00
CA GLU A 681 5.85 32.38 31.82
C GLU A 681 5.00 31.41 30.97
N TRP A 682 4.52 31.81 29.78
CA TRP A 682 3.65 30.95 28.94
C TRP A 682 4.36 29.72 28.35
N ALA A 683 5.70 29.75 28.26
CA ALA A 683 6.53 28.68 27.71
C ALA A 683 6.84 27.53 28.71
N LYS A 684 5.97 27.31 29.71
CA LYS A 684 6.12 26.25 30.73
C LYS A 684 5.04 25.17 30.69
N THR A 685 4.00 25.31 29.86
CA THR A 685 2.82 24.43 29.88
C THR A 685 2.91 23.26 28.87
N VAL A 686 4.13 22.83 28.51
CA VAL A 686 4.37 21.53 27.87
C VAL A 686 5.53 20.84 28.60
N ALA A 687 5.24 20.34 29.80
CA ALA A 687 6.17 19.57 30.62
C ALA A 687 5.41 18.47 31.37
N ILE A 688 5.34 17.27 30.77
CA ILE A 688 4.82 16.08 31.45
C ILE A 688 5.81 15.71 32.56
N THR A 689 5.53 16.17 33.77
CA THR A 689 6.34 15.88 34.96
C THR A 689 5.71 14.72 35.72
N SER A 690 6.29 13.53 35.54
CA SER A 690 5.94 12.32 36.29
C SER A 690 6.29 12.52 37.77
N ARG A 691 5.30 12.90 38.57
CA ARG A 691 5.46 13.12 40.01
C ARG A 691 5.18 11.81 40.76
N PRO A 692 6.17 11.19 41.44
CA PRO A 692 5.90 10.03 42.28
C PRO A 692 5.03 10.42 43.48
N PRO A 693 4.19 9.51 44.00
CA PRO A 693 3.37 9.79 45.18
C PRO A 693 4.25 9.90 46.43
N GLU A 694 4.09 10.99 47.18
CA GLU A 694 4.69 11.13 48.52
C GLU A 694 3.96 10.22 49.53
N PRO A 695 4.67 9.63 50.52
CA PRO A 695 4.08 8.70 51.47
C PRO A 695 3.19 9.42 52.48
N ALA A 696 1.99 8.85 52.74
CA ALA A 696 1.10 9.33 53.78
C ALA A 696 1.74 9.18 55.18
N PRO A 697 1.55 10.13 56.10
CA PRO A 697 2.11 10.07 57.44
C PRO A 697 1.45 8.98 58.28
N VAL A 698 2.26 8.12 58.90
CA VAL A 698 1.79 7.14 59.89
C VAL A 698 1.30 7.87 61.14
N LEU A 699 0.05 7.59 61.54
CA LEU A 699 -0.49 7.96 62.85
C LEU A 699 -0.74 6.71 63.69
N ASP A 700 -0.56 6.85 65.00
CA ASP A 700 -0.48 5.74 65.95
C ASP A 700 -1.86 5.16 66.33
N SER A 701 -1.79 3.95 66.87
CA SER A 701 -2.86 3.06 67.30
C SER A 701 -3.86 3.64 68.31
N GLY A 702 -5.13 3.26 68.15
CA GLY A 702 -6.21 3.56 69.09
C GLY A 702 -7.48 2.76 68.78
N ALA A 703 -7.71 1.67 69.50
CA ALA A 703 -8.82 0.75 69.23
C ALA A 703 -10.08 1.05 70.07
N ILE A 704 -11.23 1.22 69.40
CA ILE A 704 -12.58 1.13 69.97
C ILE A 704 -13.47 0.42 68.95
N ALA A 705 -14.36 -0.48 69.39
CA ALA A 705 -15.26 -1.25 68.53
C ALA A 705 -16.73 -1.06 68.94
N VAL A 706 -17.61 -0.77 67.97
CA VAL A 706 -19.08 -0.82 68.09
C VAL A 706 -19.70 -1.13 66.71
N GLU A 707 -20.64 -2.08 66.69
CA GLU A 707 -21.65 -2.31 65.64
C GLU A 707 -23.05 -2.10 66.27
N PRO A 708 -24.17 -2.06 65.51
CA PRO A 708 -24.42 -1.48 64.17
C PRO A 708 -25.70 -0.59 64.18
N GLU A 709 -26.12 0.00 63.05
CA GLU A 709 -27.52 -0.09 62.53
C GLU A 709 -27.73 0.59 61.16
N VAL A 710 -28.93 0.43 60.58
CA VAL A 710 -29.28 0.68 59.16
C VAL A 710 -30.39 1.74 59.01
N ILE A 711 -30.29 2.62 58.00
CA ILE A 711 -31.44 3.35 57.41
C ILE A 711 -31.31 3.39 55.88
N GLN A 712 -32.38 3.03 55.16
CA GLN A 712 -32.57 3.28 53.71
C GLN A 712 -33.52 4.46 53.47
N PRO A 713 -33.42 5.13 52.31
CA PRO A 713 -34.53 5.11 51.34
C PRO A 713 -34.05 5.16 49.87
N SER A 714 -34.84 4.92 48.81
CA SER A 714 -36.08 4.16 48.57
C SER A 714 -36.42 4.30 47.07
N VAL A 715 -36.85 3.25 46.36
CA VAL A 715 -37.26 3.32 44.94
C VAL A 715 -38.73 2.91 44.80
N PRO A 716 -39.56 3.52 43.92
CA PRO A 716 -40.94 3.10 43.69
C PRO A 716 -41.06 2.08 42.54
N ASP A 717 -41.66 0.93 42.82
CA ASP A 717 -42.06 -0.10 41.84
C ASP A 717 -43.42 0.19 41.17
N PHE A 718 -43.70 -0.51 40.05
CA PHE A 718 -44.88 -1.37 39.80
C PHE A 718 -44.93 -1.76 38.30
N ALA A 719 -45.34 -2.97 37.86
CA ALA A 719 -45.81 -4.17 38.58
C ALA A 719 -45.48 -5.46 37.77
N THR A 720 -45.66 -6.64 38.39
CA THR A 720 -45.32 -7.97 37.82
C THR A 720 -46.44 -9.01 37.96
N ALA A 721 -46.57 -9.91 36.99
CA ALA A 721 -47.23 -11.23 37.06
C ALA A 721 -46.82 -12.07 35.81
N GLU A 722 -46.61 -13.39 35.83
CA GLU A 722 -46.65 -14.38 36.93
C GLU A 722 -45.84 -15.67 36.56
N ALA A 723 -45.03 -16.20 37.50
CA ALA A 723 -44.64 -17.62 37.71
C ALA A 723 -43.99 -18.50 36.59
N PRO A 724 -43.30 -19.63 36.94
CA PRO A 724 -42.40 -19.90 38.07
C PRO A 724 -41.04 -20.56 37.65
N ILE A 725 -40.20 -20.89 38.65
CA ILE A 725 -38.76 -21.28 38.52
C ILE A 725 -38.53 -22.80 38.58
N VAL A 726 -37.47 -23.30 37.91
CA VAL A 726 -36.64 -24.45 38.33
C VAL A 726 -35.16 -24.13 38.03
N GLU A 727 -34.23 -24.54 38.91
CA GLU A 727 -32.77 -24.34 38.80
C GLU A 727 -32.00 -25.64 38.43
N PRO A 728 -30.71 -25.58 38.04
CA PRO A 728 -29.97 -26.71 37.45
C PRO A 728 -29.15 -27.56 38.43
N GLU A 729 -28.81 -28.78 38.02
CA GLU A 729 -27.75 -29.63 38.60
C GLU A 729 -26.66 -29.98 37.57
N ALA A 730 -25.53 -30.55 38.02
CA ALA A 730 -24.24 -30.47 37.33
C ALA A 730 -23.69 -31.80 36.73
N LEU A 731 -22.54 -31.64 36.05
CA LEU A 731 -21.58 -32.60 35.47
C LEU A 731 -21.47 -34.00 36.14
N PRO A 732 -21.04 -35.01 35.35
CA PRO A 732 -19.65 -35.47 35.53
C PRO A 732 -18.85 -35.75 34.24
N ASP A 733 -17.55 -36.00 34.48
CA ASP A 733 -16.35 -35.99 33.62
C ASP A 733 -16.20 -36.94 32.39
N LEU A 734 -15.09 -36.70 31.68
CA LEU A 734 -14.48 -37.46 30.57
C LEU A 734 -13.88 -38.83 30.99
N PRO A 735 -13.56 -39.69 30.01
CA PRO A 735 -12.18 -40.21 29.94
C PRO A 735 -11.57 -40.27 28.51
N VAL A 736 -10.24 -40.41 28.44
CA VAL A 736 -9.36 -40.45 27.25
C VAL A 736 -8.06 -41.22 27.65
N PRO A 737 -7.29 -41.91 26.78
CA PRO A 737 -7.56 -42.67 25.55
C PRO A 737 -7.19 -44.18 25.73
N GLY A 738 -7.08 -44.96 24.64
CA GLY A 738 -6.43 -46.29 24.63
C GLY A 738 -6.37 -46.96 23.24
N ASP A 739 -5.26 -47.67 22.97
CA ASP A 739 -4.89 -48.36 21.72
C ASP A 739 -5.76 -49.63 21.44
N VAL A 740 -5.68 -50.39 20.33
CA VAL A 740 -4.62 -50.65 19.32
C VAL A 740 -5.25 -50.99 17.94
N ALA A 741 -4.42 -51.04 16.87
CA ALA A 741 -4.69 -51.74 15.61
C ALA A 741 -4.60 -53.29 15.78
N ASP A 742 -4.69 -54.20 14.78
CA ASP A 742 -4.65 -54.10 13.31
C ASP A 742 -5.28 -55.37 12.66
N GLU A 743 -5.24 -55.46 11.33
CA GLU A 743 -5.47 -56.65 10.46
C GLU A 743 -6.92 -57.19 10.38
N SER A 744 -7.38 -57.74 9.24
CA SER A 744 -6.65 -58.45 8.18
C SER A 744 -7.12 -58.15 6.75
N ALA A 745 -6.21 -58.24 5.78
CA ALA A 745 -6.48 -58.10 4.35
C ALA A 745 -6.40 -59.44 3.58
N ALA A 746 -7.07 -59.50 2.42
CA ALA A 746 -6.87 -60.48 1.35
C ALA A 746 -7.64 -60.00 0.09
N GLU A 747 -7.20 -60.18 -1.15
CA GLU A 747 -5.89 -60.47 -1.76
C GLU A 747 -6.06 -60.28 -3.28
N LEU A 748 -5.03 -59.86 -4.04
CA LEU A 748 -4.85 -60.26 -5.46
C LEU A 748 -3.53 -59.75 -6.09
N GLU A 749 -2.63 -60.71 -6.28
CA GLU A 749 -1.52 -60.86 -7.25
C GLU A 749 -1.00 -59.68 -8.09
N ALA A 750 0.34 -59.58 -8.17
CA ALA A 750 1.08 -58.74 -9.11
C ALA A 750 1.83 -59.58 -10.17
N GLN A 751 2.09 -58.99 -11.35
CA GLN A 751 3.01 -59.54 -12.37
C GLN A 751 3.97 -58.46 -12.93
N PRO A 752 5.15 -58.83 -13.46
CA PRO A 752 6.33 -57.96 -13.46
C PRO A 752 6.58 -57.17 -14.77
N ALA A 753 7.46 -56.17 -14.67
CA ALA A 753 7.90 -55.32 -15.77
C ALA A 753 8.95 -55.96 -16.72
N PRO A 754 9.01 -55.55 -18.00
CA PRO A 754 10.07 -55.92 -18.94
C PRO A 754 11.36 -55.09 -18.75
N PRO A 755 12.53 -55.56 -19.23
CA PRO A 755 13.84 -54.98 -18.89
C PRO A 755 14.30 -53.82 -19.80
N VAL A 756 15.25 -53.04 -19.29
CA VAL A 756 16.04 -52.02 -19.99
C VAL A 756 16.95 -52.66 -21.06
N ALA A 757 17.18 -51.96 -22.16
CA ALA A 757 18.17 -52.32 -23.17
C ALA A 757 19.33 -51.31 -23.18
N GLU A 758 20.56 -51.80 -23.05
CA GLU A 758 21.78 -50.99 -23.21
C GLU A 758 22.11 -50.76 -24.69
N ALA A 759 22.79 -49.64 -24.99
CA ALA A 759 23.41 -49.36 -26.29
C ALA A 759 24.84 -48.85 -26.09
N ALA A 760 25.75 -49.26 -26.98
CA ALA A 760 27.20 -49.15 -26.81
C ALA A 760 27.80 -47.78 -27.21
N PRO A 761 29.03 -47.43 -26.76
CA PRO A 761 29.57 -46.08 -26.88
C PRO A 761 30.45 -45.83 -28.11
N ALA A 762 30.87 -44.55 -28.23
CA ALA A 762 31.97 -43.99 -29.01
C ALA A 762 31.78 -43.78 -30.53
N GLN A 763 31.95 -42.52 -30.95
CA GLN A 763 33.05 -42.16 -31.86
C GLN A 763 33.45 -40.68 -31.67
N GLU A 764 34.74 -40.45 -31.43
CA GLU A 764 35.38 -39.13 -31.54
C GLU A 764 35.67 -38.82 -33.01
N VAL A 765 35.59 -37.54 -33.39
CA VAL A 765 36.19 -37.04 -34.64
C VAL A 765 36.88 -35.71 -34.32
N ASP A 766 38.17 -35.64 -34.59
CA ASP A 766 39.08 -34.54 -34.24
C ASP A 766 39.72 -33.98 -35.53
N LEU A 767 39.65 -32.65 -35.74
CA LEU A 767 40.30 -31.93 -36.84
C LEU A 767 40.55 -30.44 -36.50
N GLU A 768 41.62 -29.91 -37.09
CA GLU A 768 42.36 -28.70 -36.65
C GLU A 768 41.86 -27.33 -37.19
N PRO A 769 42.28 -26.20 -36.56
CA PRO A 769 42.03 -24.80 -36.99
C PRO A 769 43.20 -24.27 -37.89
N PRO A 770 43.42 -22.95 -38.15
CA PRO A 770 42.66 -21.70 -37.93
C PRO A 770 42.34 -21.00 -39.30
N PRO A 771 42.25 -19.64 -39.53
CA PRO A 771 43.20 -18.56 -39.13
C PRO A 771 42.61 -17.18 -38.70
N GLN A 772 43.46 -16.33 -38.09
CA GLN A 772 43.39 -14.85 -38.16
C GLN A 772 44.41 -14.36 -39.24
N PRO A 773 44.24 -13.20 -39.90
CA PRO A 773 44.67 -11.87 -39.37
C PRO A 773 43.69 -10.74 -39.80
N GLU A 774 43.91 -9.41 -39.77
CA GLU A 774 45.07 -8.51 -39.50
C GLU A 774 44.70 -7.41 -38.44
N THR A 775 45.39 -6.27 -38.40
CA THR A 775 45.32 -5.23 -37.33
C THR A 775 45.30 -3.78 -37.84
N GLU A 776 44.45 -2.93 -37.25
CA GLU A 776 44.63 -1.47 -37.02
C GLU A 776 44.87 -0.52 -38.24
N PRO A 777 44.73 0.84 -38.15
CA PRO A 777 45.34 1.73 -37.13
C PRO A 777 44.42 2.79 -36.48
N ALA A 778 44.91 3.37 -35.38
CA ALA A 778 44.33 4.52 -34.68
C ALA A 778 44.58 5.89 -35.36
N TYR A 779 43.95 6.95 -34.84
CA TYR A 779 44.41 8.33 -34.97
C TYR A 779 44.08 9.17 -33.72
N GLU A 780 44.98 10.09 -33.37
CA GLU A 780 44.91 11.03 -32.23
C GLU A 780 43.85 12.12 -32.53
N ALA A 781 42.92 12.45 -31.61
CA ALA A 781 43.07 13.24 -30.38
C ALA A 781 43.44 14.71 -30.60
N ASP A 782 42.55 15.62 -30.18
CA ASP A 782 42.90 17.00 -29.77
C ASP A 782 41.84 17.52 -28.77
N ALA A 783 42.18 18.47 -27.90
CA ALA A 783 41.39 18.80 -26.70
C ALA A 783 41.18 20.31 -26.46
N VAL A 784 39.97 20.71 -26.06
CA VAL A 784 39.65 22.07 -25.57
C VAL A 784 38.62 22.03 -24.43
N GLU A 785 39.10 22.30 -23.21
CA GLU A 785 38.36 22.85 -22.06
C GLU A 785 38.48 24.40 -22.07
N PRO A 786 37.83 25.21 -21.18
CA PRO A 786 36.75 24.93 -20.20
C PRO A 786 35.66 26.05 -20.19
N LEU A 787 34.99 26.26 -19.03
CA LEU A 787 34.35 27.50 -18.50
C LEU A 787 32.82 27.69 -18.58
N ILE A 788 32.14 27.18 -17.55
CA ILE A 788 31.45 27.96 -16.49
C ILE A 788 30.98 29.40 -16.85
N ALA A 789 29.66 29.63 -16.81
CA ALA A 789 29.05 30.77 -16.09
C ALA A 789 27.54 30.57 -15.85
N ARG A 790 27.06 30.89 -14.64
CA ARG A 790 25.65 31.23 -14.39
C ARG A 790 25.50 32.76 -14.51
N ALA A 791 24.38 33.24 -15.03
CA ALA A 791 23.90 34.60 -14.80
C ALA A 791 22.37 34.63 -14.89
N GLU A 792 21.73 35.14 -13.84
CA GLU A 792 20.32 35.52 -13.85
C GLU A 792 20.20 36.91 -14.50
N THR A 793 19.11 37.20 -15.22
CA THR A 793 18.59 38.57 -15.28
C THR A 793 17.09 38.57 -15.59
N GLU A 794 16.41 39.58 -15.06
CA GLU A 794 14.97 39.69 -14.85
C GLU A 794 14.43 40.94 -15.60
N VAL A 795 13.11 41.13 -15.61
CA VAL A 795 12.38 42.42 -15.78
C VAL A 795 11.96 42.90 -17.20
N THR A 796 10.65 43.20 -17.29
CA THR A 796 9.89 44.12 -18.19
C THR A 796 9.36 43.73 -19.58
N GLU A 797 8.09 44.12 -19.73
CA GLU A 797 7.20 44.13 -20.91
C GLU A 797 7.51 45.31 -21.86
N ALA A 798 7.12 45.19 -23.15
CA ALA A 798 6.45 46.26 -23.92
C ALA A 798 5.93 45.77 -25.29
N GLU A 799 4.70 46.15 -25.63
CA GLU A 799 4.00 45.98 -26.92
C GLU A 799 3.81 47.40 -27.59
N PRO A 800 3.07 47.66 -28.70
CA PRO A 800 2.56 46.82 -29.82
C PRO A 800 2.68 47.49 -31.25
N VAL A 801 1.92 46.96 -32.26
CA VAL A 801 1.28 47.66 -33.44
C VAL A 801 1.90 47.60 -34.89
N ALA A 802 1.40 46.62 -35.68
CA ALA A 802 0.70 46.68 -37.01
C ALA A 802 1.31 47.10 -38.39
N ALA A 803 0.52 46.74 -39.45
CA ALA A 803 0.44 47.22 -40.86
C ALA A 803 1.36 46.55 -41.93
N GLU A 804 0.94 46.24 -43.19
CA GLU A 804 -0.38 46.28 -43.89
C GLU A 804 -0.40 45.54 -45.27
N SER A 805 -1.60 45.46 -45.90
CA SER A 805 -1.92 45.42 -47.36
C SER A 805 -2.24 44.11 -48.14
N GLU A 806 -3.34 44.16 -48.92
CA GLU A 806 -3.83 43.23 -49.97
C GLU A 806 -3.81 43.90 -51.37
N PRO A 807 -4.35 43.28 -52.46
CA PRO A 807 -5.75 43.62 -52.87
C PRO A 807 -6.57 42.58 -53.71
N GLU A 808 -7.91 42.70 -53.71
CA GLU A 808 -8.84 42.18 -54.76
C GLU A 808 -9.03 43.16 -55.96
N PRO A 809 -9.88 42.91 -56.99
CA PRO A 809 -11.39 42.90 -56.95
C PRO A 809 -12.02 41.74 -57.80
N ALA A 810 -13.32 41.50 -58.05
CA ALA A 810 -14.70 41.96 -57.70
C ALA A 810 -15.68 40.84 -58.21
N GLU A 811 -17.03 40.78 -58.14
CA GLU A 811 -18.23 41.59 -57.77
C GLU A 811 -19.41 40.54 -57.60
N ALA A 812 -20.63 40.73 -57.07
CA ALA A 812 -21.42 41.85 -56.53
C ALA A 812 -22.58 41.32 -55.61
N GLU A 813 -23.50 42.20 -55.16
CA GLU A 813 -24.65 41.95 -54.23
C GLU A 813 -26.04 42.05 -54.96
N PRO A 814 -27.27 42.14 -54.32
CA PRO A 814 -27.69 42.24 -52.90
C PRO A 814 -28.95 41.38 -52.49
N MET A 815 -29.70 41.53 -51.36
CA MET A 815 -29.90 42.62 -50.37
C MET A 815 -30.59 42.15 -49.05
N VAL A 816 -30.22 42.72 -47.88
CA VAL A 816 -31.06 43.03 -46.64
C VAL A 816 -31.84 41.88 -45.94
N ALA A 817 -31.54 41.45 -44.69
CA ALA A 817 -31.73 42.08 -43.34
C ALA A 817 -33.22 42.05 -42.84
N GLU A 818 -33.62 42.07 -41.56
CA GLU A 818 -33.10 42.46 -40.21
C GLU A 818 -33.73 41.49 -39.14
N ALA A 819 -33.51 41.45 -37.82
CA ALA A 819 -32.50 41.77 -36.79
C ALA A 819 -33.09 41.28 -35.41
N GLU A 820 -32.33 41.43 -34.31
CA GLU A 820 -32.64 41.14 -32.88
C GLU A 820 -33.70 42.12 -32.26
N PRO A 821 -34.19 42.07 -30.97
CA PRO A 821 -33.42 41.77 -29.73
C PRO A 821 -34.13 41.35 -28.37
N GLU A 822 -33.31 41.35 -27.31
CA GLU A 822 -33.55 41.73 -25.88
C GLU A 822 -34.30 40.84 -24.83
N LEU A 823 -33.49 40.35 -23.86
CA LEU A 823 -33.53 40.52 -22.39
C LEU A 823 -34.80 40.37 -21.49
N MET A 824 -34.53 39.69 -20.35
CA MET A 824 -34.90 39.99 -18.93
C MET A 824 -36.09 39.32 -18.16
N GLU A 825 -35.74 38.91 -16.93
CA GLU A 825 -36.50 38.79 -15.65
C GLU A 825 -37.71 37.84 -15.48
N ALA A 826 -37.63 36.88 -14.54
CA ALA A 826 -38.33 36.90 -13.21
C ALA A 826 -38.42 35.53 -12.48
N GLU A 827 -38.32 35.54 -11.14
CA GLU A 827 -38.78 34.47 -10.22
C GLU A 827 -40.13 34.91 -9.54
N PRO A 828 -40.73 34.29 -8.48
CA PRO A 828 -40.43 33.03 -7.75
C PRO A 828 -41.64 32.15 -7.29
N LEU A 829 -41.32 31.01 -6.64
CA LEU A 829 -41.98 30.38 -5.46
C LEU A 829 -43.44 29.83 -5.44
N ALA A 830 -43.52 28.51 -5.15
CA ALA A 830 -44.21 27.87 -4.00
C ALA A 830 -45.60 27.15 -4.11
N ALA A 831 -45.66 26.03 -3.33
CA ALA A 831 -46.79 25.40 -2.60
C ALA A 831 -47.58 24.19 -3.17
N GLU A 832 -47.73 23.19 -2.27
CA GLU A 832 -48.53 21.94 -2.26
C GLU A 832 -50.04 22.20 -1.93
N PRO A 833 -51.02 21.22 -1.95
CA PRO A 833 -50.91 19.78 -1.62
C PRO A 833 -51.83 18.75 -2.38
N GLU A 834 -51.90 17.51 -1.85
CA GLU A 834 -52.72 16.34 -2.25
C GLU A 834 -54.26 16.47 -1.98
N PRO A 835 -55.16 15.41 -1.95
CA PRO A 835 -55.05 13.96 -2.29
C PRO A 835 -56.29 13.31 -3.01
N VAL A 836 -56.32 11.95 -3.03
CA VAL A 836 -57.50 11.01 -2.98
C VAL A 836 -57.78 10.09 -4.20
N MET A 837 -58.20 8.85 -3.89
CA MET A 837 -58.46 7.68 -4.76
C MET A 837 -59.88 7.64 -5.40
N SER A 838 -60.09 6.80 -6.44
CA SER A 838 -61.12 5.71 -6.47
C SER A 838 -61.17 4.93 -7.82
N ALA A 839 -61.73 3.72 -7.82
CA ALA A 839 -61.99 2.82 -8.96
C ALA A 839 -63.06 3.37 -9.96
N THR A 840 -63.28 2.84 -11.18
CA THR A 840 -63.86 1.51 -11.48
C THR A 840 -63.82 1.18 -13.00
N GLU A 841 -63.97 -0.11 -13.35
CA GLU A 841 -64.28 -0.75 -14.67
C GLU A 841 -65.49 -0.16 -15.45
N PRO A 842 -65.69 -0.40 -16.79
CA PRO A 842 -66.05 -1.74 -17.32
C PRO A 842 -65.76 -2.16 -18.81
N GLU A 843 -65.63 -3.49 -19.00
CA GLU A 843 -66.19 -4.43 -20.01
C GLU A 843 -66.25 -4.21 -21.57
N LEU A 844 -65.70 -5.22 -22.28
CA LEU A 844 -66.27 -6.10 -23.37
C LEU A 844 -66.98 -5.49 -24.62
N THR A 845 -66.62 -5.86 -25.87
CA THR A 845 -66.96 -7.10 -26.65
C THR A 845 -66.44 -6.95 -28.11
N ALA A 846 -66.44 -7.90 -29.08
CA ALA A 846 -66.30 -9.38 -29.18
C ALA A 846 -66.28 -9.79 -30.72
N PHE A 847 -66.25 -11.10 -31.05
CA PHE A 847 -66.39 -11.76 -32.39
C PHE A 847 -65.16 -11.73 -33.36
N ASP A 848 -64.84 -12.78 -34.15
CA ASP A 848 -65.49 -14.11 -34.37
C ASP A 848 -64.50 -15.26 -34.75
N GLU A 849 -65.02 -16.50 -34.85
CA GLU A 849 -64.34 -17.82 -34.96
C GLU A 849 -64.11 -18.33 -36.45
N PRO A 850 -63.88 -19.63 -36.86
CA PRO A 850 -64.06 -20.97 -36.20
C PRO A 850 -63.05 -22.14 -36.46
N ALA A 851 -63.28 -23.30 -35.79
CA ALA A 851 -63.33 -24.70 -36.34
C ALA A 851 -62.43 -25.88 -35.79
N GLU A 852 -63.02 -26.67 -34.87
CA GLU A 852 -63.10 -28.18 -34.78
C GLU A 852 -61.89 -29.15 -34.46
N GLN A 853 -62.25 -30.42 -34.15
CA GLN A 853 -61.50 -31.52 -33.46
C GLN A 853 -61.34 -32.80 -34.39
N PRO A 854 -60.99 -34.07 -34.01
CA PRO A 854 -60.80 -34.76 -32.69
C PRO A 854 -59.65 -35.84 -32.58
N THR A 855 -59.70 -36.70 -31.53
CA THR A 855 -58.73 -37.78 -31.17
C THR A 855 -59.19 -39.22 -31.52
N PRO A 856 -58.27 -40.21 -31.56
CA PRO A 856 -58.38 -41.42 -30.71
C PRO A 856 -57.01 -42.05 -30.27
N ALA A 857 -57.03 -43.22 -29.59
CA ALA A 857 -55.84 -43.95 -29.08
C ALA A 857 -55.97 -45.53 -29.14
N PRO A 858 -55.20 -46.36 -28.39
CA PRO A 858 -54.27 -47.42 -28.87
C PRO A 858 -54.84 -48.86 -28.91
N PRO A 859 -54.06 -49.94 -29.22
CA PRO A 859 -53.36 -50.78 -28.19
C PRO A 859 -52.13 -51.58 -28.77
N PRO A 860 -51.60 -52.73 -28.24
CA PRO A 860 -51.62 -53.37 -26.90
C PRO A 860 -50.22 -53.76 -26.30
N GLU A 861 -50.21 -54.38 -25.11
CA GLU A 861 -49.05 -54.97 -24.38
C GLU A 861 -48.78 -56.46 -24.74
N PRO A 862 -47.85 -57.17 -24.05
CA PRO A 862 -48.29 -57.99 -22.89
C PRO A 862 -47.29 -58.19 -21.71
N GLU A 863 -47.82 -58.46 -20.52
CA GLU A 863 -47.14 -59.15 -19.38
C GLU A 863 -47.53 -60.66 -19.31
N PRO A 864 -47.03 -61.49 -18.36
CA PRO A 864 -47.51 -61.47 -16.96
C PRO A 864 -46.51 -61.78 -15.82
N GLU A 865 -46.95 -61.44 -14.61
CA GLU A 865 -46.52 -61.80 -13.23
C GLU A 865 -46.44 -63.34 -12.92
N PRO A 866 -45.99 -63.85 -11.73
CA PRO A 866 -46.46 -63.45 -10.38
C PRO A 866 -45.56 -63.58 -9.11
N GLU A 867 -45.98 -62.87 -8.06
CA GLU A 867 -46.05 -63.21 -6.60
C GLU A 867 -44.89 -63.90 -5.84
N LEU A 868 -44.42 -63.29 -4.72
CA LEU A 868 -44.76 -63.72 -3.33
C LEU A 868 -43.97 -62.98 -2.21
N GLU A 869 -44.70 -62.49 -1.21
CA GLU A 869 -44.29 -62.37 0.21
C GLU A 869 -45.32 -63.20 1.03
N PRO A 870 -45.01 -63.79 2.22
CA PRO A 870 -44.80 -62.97 3.43
C PRO A 870 -44.04 -63.59 4.64
N ALA A 871 -43.85 -62.77 5.69
CA ALA A 871 -44.00 -63.08 7.13
C ALA A 871 -43.03 -64.01 7.93
N ALA A 872 -42.35 -63.38 8.91
CA ALA A 872 -42.40 -63.65 10.37
C ALA A 872 -41.66 -64.84 11.05
N SER A 873 -40.62 -64.44 11.82
CA SER A 873 -40.47 -64.64 13.29
C SER A 873 -39.66 -65.82 13.90
N LEU A 874 -39.07 -65.49 15.07
CA LEU A 874 -38.79 -66.30 16.29
C LEU A 874 -37.53 -67.21 16.42
N ALA A 875 -36.80 -66.91 17.51
CA ALA A 875 -36.26 -67.80 18.56
C ALA A 875 -34.81 -68.39 18.50
N GLU A 876 -34.00 -67.90 19.45
CA GLU A 876 -33.15 -68.65 20.44
C GLU A 876 -32.23 -69.81 20.02
N ALA A 877 -30.91 -69.67 20.32
CA ALA A 877 -30.13 -70.61 21.15
C ALA A 877 -28.74 -70.08 21.59
N ARG A 878 -28.24 -70.56 22.74
CA ARG A 878 -26.90 -70.36 23.37
C ARG A 878 -26.46 -71.73 23.98
N PRO A 879 -25.21 -71.95 24.46
CA PRO A 879 -23.90 -71.36 24.11
C PRO A 879 -23.01 -72.47 23.47
N PRO A 880 -21.90 -73.09 24.00
CA PRO A 880 -21.13 -72.97 25.26
C PRO A 880 -19.62 -72.59 25.08
N GLU A 881 -18.85 -72.68 26.17
CA GLU A 881 -17.39 -72.48 26.36
C GLU A 881 -16.63 -73.85 26.31
N PRO A 882 -15.31 -74.04 26.64
CA PRO A 882 -14.23 -73.16 27.17
C PRO A 882 -12.85 -73.32 26.40
N ALA A 883 -11.60 -73.07 26.86
CA ALA A 883 -11.00 -72.76 28.18
C ALA A 883 -9.57 -72.11 28.14
N SER A 884 -9.31 -71.18 29.07
CA SER A 884 -8.13 -70.96 29.96
C SER A 884 -6.64 -71.23 29.58
N GLU A 885 -5.81 -70.16 29.76
CA GLU A 885 -4.49 -70.10 30.48
C GLU A 885 -3.20 -70.80 29.94
N PRO A 886 -1.96 -70.42 30.38
CA PRO A 886 -1.50 -69.28 31.21
C PRO A 886 -0.23 -68.51 30.68
N GLU A 887 0.32 -67.60 31.49
CA GLU A 887 1.54 -66.76 31.30
C GLU A 887 2.89 -67.48 31.54
N PRO A 888 4.06 -66.78 31.43
CA PRO A 888 4.79 -66.36 32.66
C PRO A 888 5.54 -64.99 32.62
N GLU A 889 6.22 -64.66 33.73
CA GLU A 889 6.62 -63.32 34.24
C GLU A 889 8.19 -63.01 34.18
N PRO A 890 8.82 -61.98 34.84
CA PRO A 890 9.88 -61.14 34.21
C PRO A 890 11.21 -60.94 35.04
N GLU A 891 11.74 -59.69 35.11
CA GLU A 891 12.84 -59.12 35.96
C GLU A 891 14.34 -59.15 35.50
N PRO A 892 15.27 -58.28 36.03
CA PRO A 892 15.14 -56.84 36.38
C PRO A 892 16.39 -55.89 36.16
N VAL A 893 16.11 -54.59 36.02
CA VAL A 893 16.75 -53.34 36.62
C VAL A 893 18.29 -53.12 36.74
N ALA A 894 18.73 -51.92 36.33
CA ALA A 894 19.79 -51.10 36.99
C ALA A 894 19.64 -49.59 36.62
N GLU A 895 20.00 -48.66 37.53
CA GLU A 895 19.77 -47.19 37.41
C GLU A 895 21.04 -46.36 37.12
N LEU A 896 20.88 -45.16 36.53
CA LEU A 896 21.58 -43.89 36.86
C LEU A 896 21.15 -42.72 35.92
N GLU A 897 21.08 -41.49 36.45
CA GLU A 897 20.74 -40.22 35.74
C GLU A 897 21.96 -39.27 35.63
N PRO A 898 21.86 -38.06 35.03
CA PRO A 898 21.38 -37.72 33.67
C PRO A 898 22.33 -36.73 32.93
N GLU A 899 22.18 -36.52 31.60
CA GLU A 899 22.65 -35.27 30.95
C GLU A 899 21.92 -34.97 29.62
N ALA A 900 22.28 -33.87 28.95
CA ALA A 900 21.33 -32.99 28.24
C ALA A 900 21.38 -32.95 26.70
N ASP A 901 20.18 -32.83 26.10
CA ASP A 901 19.78 -31.84 25.06
C ASP A 901 20.30 -31.91 23.59
N VAL A 902 19.58 -31.15 22.74
CA VAL A 902 19.81 -30.67 21.36
C VAL A 902 19.67 -31.65 20.18
N ARG A 903 18.81 -31.23 19.24
CA ARG A 903 18.60 -31.81 17.90
C ARG A 903 19.68 -31.32 16.91
N SER A 904 20.06 -32.14 15.94
CA SER A 904 20.46 -31.61 14.62
C SER A 904 20.21 -32.60 13.47
N THR A 905 19.52 -32.12 12.43
CA THR A 905 19.55 -32.70 11.08
C THR A 905 20.12 -31.63 10.18
N LEU A 906 21.21 -31.94 9.48
CA LEU A 906 21.89 -31.02 8.57
C LEU A 906 21.31 -31.11 7.16
N VAL A 907 21.28 -29.97 6.47
CA VAL A 907 21.36 -29.87 5.00
C VAL A 907 22.42 -28.82 4.67
N ALA A 908 23.26 -29.09 3.67
CA ALA A 908 24.35 -28.21 3.26
C ALA A 908 24.36 -28.02 1.73
N TRP A 909 24.91 -26.88 1.29
CA TRP A 909 24.98 -26.49 -0.12
C TRP A 909 26.30 -26.94 -0.77
N PRO A 910 26.32 -27.35 -2.05
CA PRO A 910 27.54 -27.75 -2.74
C PRO A 910 28.37 -26.56 -3.25
N SER A 911 29.69 -26.63 -3.10
CA SER A 911 30.66 -25.77 -3.78
C SER A 911 31.56 -26.59 -4.71
N SER A 912 31.99 -25.99 -5.83
CA SER A 912 32.89 -26.63 -6.79
C SER A 912 34.36 -26.59 -6.34
N SER A 913 35.15 -27.51 -6.89
CA SER A 913 36.56 -27.82 -6.57
C SER A 913 37.15 -28.58 -7.77
N PRO A 914 38.48 -28.81 -7.96
CA PRO A 914 39.51 -29.03 -6.93
C PRO A 914 40.91 -28.37 -7.29
N PRO A 915 42.12 -28.94 -7.02
CA PRO A 915 42.90 -28.55 -5.83
C PRO A 915 44.45 -28.37 -6.03
N ALA A 916 45.17 -28.35 -4.90
CA ALA A 916 46.61 -28.71 -4.67
C ALA A 916 47.68 -27.58 -4.63
N ALA A 917 48.72 -27.62 -3.79
CA ALA A 917 48.94 -28.39 -2.53
C ALA A 917 50.18 -27.91 -1.71
N SER A 918 50.10 -28.09 -0.39
CA SER A 918 51.22 -28.27 0.59
C SER A 918 52.18 -27.11 0.94
N GLY A 919 52.48 -26.94 2.24
CA GLY A 919 53.56 -26.08 2.75
C GLY A 919 53.47 -25.72 4.24
N ASN A 920 54.08 -26.52 5.14
CA ASN A 920 54.12 -26.22 6.60
C ASN A 920 55.21 -25.18 6.93
N GLY A 921 54.96 -24.21 7.86
CA GLY A 921 56.05 -23.29 8.23
C GLY A 921 55.84 -22.13 9.23
N SER A 922 54.99 -22.27 10.26
CA SER A 922 54.94 -21.41 11.47
C SER A 922 54.90 -19.87 11.35
N ARG A 923 53.75 -19.28 11.73
CA ARG A 923 53.68 -18.07 12.56
C ARG A 923 52.41 -18.12 13.41
N THR A 924 52.37 -17.32 14.49
CA THR A 924 51.17 -17.13 15.32
C THR A 924 50.26 -16.12 14.66
N ASP A 925 49.02 -16.51 14.31
CA ASP A 925 48.03 -15.62 13.71
C ASP A 925 47.04 -15.08 14.74
N PRO A 926 46.78 -13.76 14.77
CA PRO A 926 45.68 -13.15 15.50
C PRO A 926 44.47 -12.89 14.58
N GLY A 927 43.26 -13.19 15.06
CA GLY A 927 42.02 -12.70 14.46
C GLY A 927 41.25 -13.70 13.61
N SER A 928 40.42 -14.51 14.26
CA SER A 928 39.13 -14.93 13.68
C SER A 928 38.08 -13.90 14.13
N PHE A 929 37.67 -12.99 13.24
CA PHE A 929 36.54 -12.11 13.50
C PHE A 929 35.24 -12.89 13.21
N GLU A 930 34.31 -12.91 14.16
CA GLU A 930 32.95 -13.40 13.92
C GLU A 930 32.17 -12.35 13.12
N GLU A 931 31.42 -12.79 12.11
CA GLU A 931 30.53 -11.89 11.35
C GLU A 931 29.31 -11.47 12.20
N ALA A 932 28.78 -10.28 11.92
CA ALA A 932 27.88 -9.58 12.83
C ALA A 932 26.44 -10.16 12.84
N THR A 933 26.19 -11.17 13.65
CA THR A 933 24.83 -11.52 14.13
C THR A 933 24.85 -12.15 15.53
N SER A 934 25.34 -11.41 16.52
CA SER A 934 25.53 -11.88 17.91
C SER A 934 24.23 -11.98 18.73
N VAL A 935 23.33 -12.89 18.34
CA VAL A 935 22.17 -13.27 19.17
C VAL A 935 22.64 -14.15 20.33
N ILE A 936 22.90 -13.51 21.48
CA ILE A 936 23.43 -14.19 22.69
C ILE A 936 22.27 -14.64 23.59
N PRO A 937 22.21 -15.91 24.02
CA PRO A 937 21.12 -16.42 24.86
C PRO A 937 21.14 -15.86 26.29
N ALA A 938 19.96 -15.75 26.90
CA ALA A 938 19.77 -15.15 28.22
C ALA A 938 20.45 -15.94 29.35
N TRP A 939 21.24 -15.25 30.17
CA TRP A 939 21.99 -15.83 31.29
C TRP A 939 21.22 -15.77 32.62
N ARG A 940 21.54 -16.69 33.54
CA ARG A 940 21.05 -16.69 34.94
C ARG A 940 22.21 -16.40 35.90
N GLN A 941 21.96 -15.49 36.84
CA GLN A 941 22.97 -14.94 37.75
C GLN A 941 23.70 -16.01 38.58
N THR A 942 25.02 -16.07 38.45
CA THR A 942 25.92 -16.77 39.38
C THR A 942 26.92 -15.80 40.02
N ASP A 943 27.11 -15.96 41.34
CA ASP A 943 27.86 -15.12 42.30
C ASP A 943 27.39 -13.64 42.47
N PRO A 944 26.85 -13.25 43.64
CA PRO A 944 26.48 -11.87 43.95
C PRO A 944 27.63 -10.97 44.47
N ASN A 945 28.89 -11.41 44.49
CA ASN A 945 30.01 -10.67 45.13
C ASN A 945 31.03 -10.00 44.17
N ALA A 946 30.71 -9.83 42.88
CA ALA A 946 31.62 -9.17 41.93
C ALA A 946 31.72 -7.63 42.14
N ASP A 947 32.93 -7.06 41.97
CA ASP A 947 33.18 -5.60 42.08
C ASP A 947 32.52 -4.86 40.89
N PRO A 948 31.65 -3.85 41.13
CA PRO A 948 30.76 -3.31 40.10
C PRO A 948 31.40 -2.31 39.11
N ARG A 949 32.72 -2.05 39.14
CA ARG A 949 33.34 -1.10 38.18
C ARG A 949 33.57 -1.75 36.81
N ARG A 950 32.74 -1.36 35.83
CA ARG A 950 32.69 -1.91 34.47
C ARG A 950 33.27 -0.95 33.44
N THR A 951 34.02 -1.46 32.47
CA THR A 951 34.74 -0.67 31.46
C THR A 951 34.87 -1.43 30.13
N VAL A 952 34.82 -0.69 29.03
CA VAL A 952 34.97 -1.14 27.64
C VAL A 952 35.86 -0.11 26.93
N SER A 953 36.89 -0.53 26.20
CA SER A 953 37.77 0.36 25.44
C SER A 953 37.36 0.41 23.95
N LEU A 954 37.49 1.59 23.33
CA LEU A 954 37.44 1.72 21.87
C LEU A 954 38.87 1.65 21.31
N GLN A 955 39.08 0.88 20.23
CA GLN A 955 40.31 0.95 19.42
C GLN A 955 39.98 1.28 17.96
N ALA A 956 40.60 2.35 17.44
CA ALA A 956 40.39 2.83 16.08
C ALA A 956 41.48 2.31 15.13
N MET A 957 41.09 1.86 13.92
CA MET A 957 42.05 1.40 12.91
C MET A 957 42.43 2.50 11.90
N PRO A 958 43.63 2.42 11.26
CA PRO A 958 44.07 3.42 10.30
C PRO A 958 43.13 3.53 9.08
N PRO A 959 42.82 4.74 8.58
CA PRO A 959 41.95 4.93 7.41
C PRO A 959 42.39 4.17 6.15
N GLU A 960 43.69 3.90 6.00
CA GLU A 960 44.27 3.14 4.90
C GLU A 960 43.76 1.68 4.84
N GLN A 961 43.43 1.06 5.97
CA GLN A 961 42.82 -0.28 5.98
C GLN A 961 41.33 -0.23 5.65
N ILE A 962 40.60 0.78 6.14
CA ILE A 962 39.17 0.99 5.83
C ILE A 962 38.99 1.23 4.32
N ALA A 963 39.86 2.04 3.72
CA ALA A 963 39.86 2.32 2.27
C ALA A 963 40.15 1.10 1.38
N SER A 964 40.67 -0.01 1.94
CA SER A 964 40.92 -1.24 1.18
C SER A 964 39.69 -2.14 1.01
N GLY A 965 38.56 -1.82 1.66
CA GLY A 965 37.37 -2.67 1.66
C GLY A 965 37.48 -3.96 2.47
N SER A 966 38.56 -4.14 3.26
CA SER A 966 38.85 -5.38 4.00
C SER A 966 38.81 -5.26 5.52
N GLY A 967 38.33 -4.13 6.07
CA GLY A 967 38.33 -3.85 7.50
C GLY A 967 37.13 -3.04 8.00
N PHE A 968 36.77 -3.27 9.26
CA PHE A 968 35.72 -2.55 9.98
C PHE A 968 36.16 -1.15 10.42
N ALA A 969 35.21 -0.29 10.81
CA ALA A 969 35.46 1.12 11.06
C ALA A 969 36.25 1.36 12.37
N ALA A 970 35.91 0.61 13.41
CA ALA A 970 36.62 0.53 14.68
C ALA A 970 36.31 -0.80 15.38
N LEU A 971 37.03 -1.08 16.46
CA LEU A 971 36.82 -2.24 17.33
C LEU A 971 36.44 -1.77 18.74
N LEU A 972 35.48 -2.46 19.36
CA LEU A 972 35.03 -2.22 20.73
C LEU A 972 35.45 -3.41 21.60
N THR A 973 36.40 -3.22 22.51
CA THR A 973 37.01 -4.27 23.32
C THR A 973 36.50 -4.20 24.76
N PHE A 974 35.96 -5.29 25.28
CA PHE A 974 35.48 -5.36 26.65
C PHE A 974 36.65 -5.57 27.61
N GLU A 975 37.03 -4.53 28.36
CA GLU A 975 38.13 -4.60 29.34
C GLU A 975 37.72 -5.40 30.58
N SER A 976 36.47 -5.25 31.04
CA SER A 976 35.98 -5.85 32.28
C SER A 976 34.49 -6.26 32.21
N GLY A 977 33.98 -6.83 33.31
CA GLY A 977 32.62 -7.38 33.38
C GLY A 977 32.48 -8.77 32.72
N PRO A 978 31.24 -9.28 32.57
CA PRO A 978 30.98 -10.65 32.10
C PRO A 978 31.37 -10.92 30.64
N PHE A 979 31.81 -9.91 29.90
CA PHE A 979 32.25 -10.00 28.50
C PHE A 979 33.75 -9.71 28.30
N SER A 980 34.51 -9.56 29.39
CA SER A 980 35.95 -9.24 29.36
C SER A 980 36.74 -10.11 28.36
N GLY A 981 37.56 -9.46 27.53
CA GLY A 981 38.38 -10.07 26.49
C GLY A 981 37.67 -10.28 25.14
N ARG A 982 36.37 -9.98 25.02
CA ARG A 982 35.67 -9.94 23.73
C ARG A 982 35.98 -8.66 22.97
N ILE A 983 35.94 -8.77 21.63
CA ILE A 983 36.09 -7.66 20.70
C ILE A 983 34.88 -7.69 19.75
N VAL A 984 34.17 -6.57 19.62
CA VAL A 984 33.07 -6.40 18.68
C VAL A 984 33.52 -5.46 17.56
N ALA A 985 33.25 -5.84 16.31
CA ALA A 985 33.50 -5.01 15.15
C ALA A 985 32.40 -3.95 14.99
N LEU A 986 32.78 -2.67 14.87
CA LEU A 986 31.85 -1.58 14.60
C LEU A 986 31.79 -1.32 13.07
N PRO A 987 30.63 -1.45 12.41
CA PRO A 987 30.47 -1.05 11.01
C PRO A 987 30.59 0.47 10.82
N ASN A 988 30.63 0.94 9.57
CA ASN A 988 30.60 2.37 9.19
C ASN A 988 29.21 3.02 9.42
N GLN A 989 28.53 2.68 10.51
CA GLN A 989 27.11 3.00 10.75
C GLN A 989 26.86 3.46 12.20
N MET A 990 25.60 3.40 12.64
CA MET A 990 25.17 3.49 14.04
C MET A 990 25.24 2.09 14.68
N VAL A 991 25.58 2.03 15.97
CA VAL A 991 25.62 0.80 16.78
C VAL A 991 24.97 1.10 18.14
N SER A 992 23.91 0.37 18.47
CA SER A 992 23.16 0.48 19.72
C SER A 992 23.68 -0.47 20.79
N ILE A 993 23.64 -0.04 22.06
CA ILE A 993 24.14 -0.80 23.21
C ILE A 993 23.09 -0.76 24.33
N GLY A 994 22.67 -1.93 24.82
CA GLY A 994 21.63 -2.03 25.84
C GLY A 994 21.31 -3.47 26.21
N ARG A 995 20.37 -3.67 27.12
CA ARG A 995 19.94 -5.01 27.57
C ARG A 995 18.81 -5.62 26.72
N ALA A 996 18.10 -4.82 25.92
CA ALA A 996 17.08 -5.32 25.02
C ALA A 996 17.70 -6.11 23.85
N PRO A 997 17.05 -7.18 23.35
CA PRO A 997 17.65 -8.13 22.41
C PRO A 997 17.80 -7.59 20.98
N ASP A 998 17.27 -6.39 20.72
CA ASP A 998 17.30 -5.66 19.45
C ASP A 998 18.40 -4.57 19.42
N ASN A 999 19.23 -4.47 20.45
CA ASN A 999 20.48 -3.68 20.36
C ASN A 999 21.55 -4.48 19.61
N ASP A 1000 22.37 -3.81 18.81
CA ASP A 1000 23.52 -4.40 18.10
C ASP A 1000 24.54 -5.04 19.08
N VAL A 1001 24.65 -4.47 20.28
CA VAL A 1001 25.46 -4.97 21.40
C VAL A 1001 24.57 -5.23 22.61
N VAL A 1002 24.07 -6.46 22.74
CA VAL A 1002 23.22 -6.90 23.85
C VAL A 1002 24.04 -7.16 25.12
N VAL A 1003 24.00 -6.22 26.06
CA VAL A 1003 24.62 -6.32 27.38
C VAL A 1003 23.58 -6.84 28.38
N GLY A 1004 23.59 -8.15 28.62
CA GLY A 1004 22.62 -8.86 29.47
C GLY A 1004 22.65 -8.54 30.99
N ASP A 1005 23.29 -7.44 31.42
CA ASP A 1005 23.46 -7.09 32.82
C ASP A 1005 22.26 -6.29 33.38
N PRO A 1006 21.67 -6.65 34.54
CA PRO A 1006 20.48 -5.97 35.08
C PRO A 1006 20.62 -4.46 35.31
N ALA A 1007 21.82 -3.91 35.51
CA ALA A 1007 22.01 -2.46 35.66
C ALA A 1007 21.96 -1.72 34.30
N THR A 1008 22.16 -2.44 33.19
CA THR A 1008 22.03 -1.87 31.86
C THR A 1008 20.55 -1.72 31.48
N SER A 1009 20.15 -0.47 31.20
CA SER A 1009 18.86 -0.09 30.63
C SER A 1009 18.56 -0.81 29.30
N GLY A 1010 17.28 -0.90 28.93
CA GLY A 1010 16.83 -1.62 27.72
C GLY A 1010 17.57 -1.17 26.46
N HIS A 1011 17.59 0.14 26.21
CA HIS A 1011 18.59 0.80 25.38
C HIS A 1011 19.34 1.75 26.32
N HIS A 1012 20.67 1.77 26.26
CA HIS A 1012 21.50 2.49 27.24
C HIS A 1012 22.34 3.58 26.56
N GLY A 1013 23.11 3.19 25.55
CA GLY A 1013 23.95 4.10 24.78
C GLY A 1013 24.00 3.73 23.31
N ARG A 1014 24.55 4.62 22.50
CA ARG A 1014 24.58 4.47 21.04
C ARG A 1014 25.84 5.11 20.48
N ILE A 1015 26.62 4.35 19.70
CA ILE A 1015 27.81 4.85 19.01
C ILE A 1015 27.41 5.17 17.56
N GLU A 1016 27.80 6.34 17.06
CA GLU A 1016 27.57 6.77 15.67
C GLU A 1016 28.86 7.30 15.03
N VAL A 1017 29.06 7.00 13.74
CA VAL A 1017 30.05 7.69 12.91
C VAL A 1017 29.48 9.02 12.42
N ARG A 1018 30.02 10.14 12.87
CA ARG A 1018 29.68 11.49 12.39
C ARG A 1018 30.94 12.21 11.92
N TYR A 1019 30.92 12.70 10.68
CA TYR A 1019 32.05 13.41 10.04
C TYR A 1019 33.41 12.67 10.12
N GLY A 1020 33.39 11.33 10.05
CA GLY A 1020 34.61 10.51 10.16
C GLY A 1020 35.16 10.37 11.59
N SER A 1021 34.35 10.63 12.61
CA SER A 1021 34.68 10.37 14.03
C SER A 1021 33.56 9.60 14.71
N PHE A 1022 33.92 8.80 15.71
CA PHE A 1022 32.94 8.10 16.55
C PHE A 1022 32.42 9.04 17.63
N TRP A 1023 31.12 8.97 17.91
CA TRP A 1023 30.44 9.68 18.98
C TRP A 1023 29.60 8.68 19.76
N ILE A 1024 29.63 8.73 21.09
CA ILE A 1024 28.66 8.01 21.92
C ILE A 1024 27.63 8.99 22.49
N SER A 1025 26.35 8.63 22.38
CA SER A 1025 25.22 9.30 23.00
C SER A 1025 24.59 8.38 24.05
N ASP A 1026 24.20 8.92 25.20
CA ASP A 1026 23.34 8.23 26.16
C ASP A 1026 21.87 8.31 25.69
N LEU A 1027 21.12 7.22 25.82
CA LEU A 1027 19.73 7.12 25.35
C LEU A 1027 18.68 7.43 26.42
N GLY A 1028 19.04 8.21 27.44
CA GLY A 1028 18.22 8.42 28.63
C GLY A 1028 18.30 7.25 29.61
N SER A 1029 19.51 6.67 29.74
CA SER A 1029 19.74 5.50 30.57
C SER A 1029 19.58 5.81 32.06
N THR A 1030 19.22 4.78 32.84
CA THR A 1030 18.88 4.93 34.25
C THR A 1030 20.09 5.27 35.13
N ASN A 1031 21.28 4.83 34.71
CA ASN A 1031 22.53 4.98 35.47
C ASN A 1031 23.55 5.91 34.79
N GLY A 1032 23.33 6.28 33.54
CA GLY A 1032 24.17 7.18 32.75
C GLY A 1032 25.40 6.50 32.12
N THR A 1033 25.54 6.66 30.81
CA THR A 1033 26.76 6.34 30.06
C THR A 1033 27.91 7.26 30.53
N GLN A 1034 29.10 6.70 30.71
CA GLN A 1034 30.31 7.48 31.08
C GLN A 1034 31.46 7.19 30.11
N VAL A 1035 32.37 8.15 29.94
CA VAL A 1035 33.57 7.98 29.12
C VAL A 1035 34.78 8.56 29.86
N ASN A 1036 35.74 7.69 30.21
CA ASN A 1036 36.87 7.92 31.12
C ASN A 1036 36.44 8.29 32.55
N GLY A 1037 35.28 7.76 32.99
CA GLY A 1037 34.70 8.00 34.32
C GLY A 1037 33.90 9.29 34.47
N GLU A 1038 33.78 10.09 33.41
CA GLU A 1038 32.93 11.28 33.37
C GLU A 1038 31.59 10.94 32.66
N PRO A 1039 30.42 11.23 33.27
CA PRO A 1039 29.11 11.04 32.62
C PRO A 1039 28.94 11.88 31.35
N VAL A 1040 28.27 11.32 30.35
CA VAL A 1040 28.01 11.98 29.07
C VAL A 1040 26.53 11.93 28.70
N ILE A 1041 26.03 13.02 28.13
CA ILE A 1041 24.80 12.98 27.29
C ILE A 1041 25.23 12.62 25.86
N GLU A 1042 26.30 13.25 25.37
CA GLU A 1042 26.94 12.93 24.11
C GLU A 1042 28.43 13.35 24.15
N LYS A 1043 29.32 12.56 23.54
CA LYS A 1043 30.77 12.83 23.47
C LYS A 1043 31.44 12.16 22.27
N GLN A 1044 32.37 12.86 21.63
CA GLN A 1044 33.27 12.30 20.62
C GLN A 1044 34.27 11.34 21.28
N LEU A 1045 34.38 10.12 20.76
CA LEU A 1045 35.30 9.09 21.25
C LEU A 1045 36.68 9.22 20.58
N SER A 1046 37.72 8.94 21.36
CA SER A 1046 39.11 8.79 20.92
C SER A 1046 39.58 7.34 21.02
N ASP A 1047 40.68 7.02 20.32
CA ASP A 1047 41.38 5.74 20.51
C ASP A 1047 41.83 5.59 21.98
N GLY A 1048 41.46 4.46 22.60
CA GLY A 1048 41.72 4.17 24.01
C GLY A 1048 40.73 4.78 25.02
N ASP A 1049 39.65 5.44 24.59
CA ASP A 1049 38.61 5.91 25.53
C ASP A 1049 37.88 4.74 26.21
N LEU A 1050 37.73 4.82 27.53
CA LEU A 1050 37.04 3.84 28.38
C LEU A 1050 35.57 4.23 28.58
N ILE A 1051 34.69 3.56 27.85
CA ILE A 1051 33.24 3.64 28.01
C ILE A 1051 32.82 2.79 29.22
N ALA A 1052 31.96 3.32 30.09
CA ALA A 1052 31.28 2.56 31.15
C ALA A 1052 29.76 2.65 30.95
N ILE A 1053 29.10 1.50 31.09
CA ILE A 1053 27.68 1.26 30.81
C ILE A 1053 27.14 0.33 31.90
N GLY A 1054 26.03 0.73 32.54
CA GLY A 1054 25.30 -0.03 33.58
C GLY A 1054 25.82 0.14 34.99
#